data_AF-A0A1S3XSY8-F1
#
_entry.id   AF-A0A1S3XSY8-F1
#
_cell.length_a   1.000
_cell.length_b   1.000
_cell.length_c   1.000
_cell.angle_alpha   90.00
_cell.angle_beta   90.00
_cell.angle_gamma   90.00
#
_symmetry.space_group_name_H-M   'P 1'
#
loop_
_entity.id
_entity.type
_entity.pdbx_description
1 polymer ?
#
loop_
_entity_poly.entity_id
_entity_poly.type
_entity_poly.pdbx_seq_one_letter_code
_entity_poly.pdbx_strand_id
1 'polypeptide(L)'
;MCRSIQHPLRGLFLRSYLSQVSRDKLPDIGSEYEGDADTAMDAVEFVLQNFTEMNKLWVRMQHQGPAREKEKREKERSELRDLVGKNLHVLSQIEAIDLDLYKDMVLPRVLEQVVNCKDEIAQGYLMDCIIQVFPDEYHLQTLETLLDACPQFQPSVDIKTVLARLMERLSNYAALSAEVLPEFFQVEAFTKLNNAIGKVIEAQEDMPIAGVVTLYASLLTFTLHVHPDRLDYVDQILGACVQKLSGKGKLKDNKATKQIVALLSAPLGKYKDIDTVLKLSNYPHLMEYLDDATSKVMANVLVQNILKNKTCISTAEKVEALFELMKALIRDLDEDVNDELDVDDFKEEQNSVARLIQMLHNDDPEEMLKMICAVHKHILTGGPKRLPCTIPPLILNSLKFVRRLHSHDENAPEDEASAMPEKFFQILNQIIEALSIVPVPELALKLYLECAEAANDSDLEPVAYEFFTQAYMLYEEEISDSKAQVTAIHLIIGTLQRMHIFGVENRDTLTHKATGYSAKLLKKPDQCRAVYACSHLFWVDDQDNIKDGERVLLCLKRALRIANAAQQMSTATRGSSGSVLLFIEILNKYLYFFEKGVSQINVASIQSLIELITTEMQSENTTADPAADTYFASTLRYIQFQKDKGGAVGEKYEPIRHQVIIK
;
A
#
# COMPACT_ATOMS: atom_id res chain seq x y z
N MET A 1 31.25 -51.24 36.37
CA MET A 1 30.10 -52.16 36.41
C MET A 1 29.08 -51.90 35.29
N CYS A 2 28.57 -50.69 35.09
CA CYS A 2 27.55 -50.43 34.03
C CYS A 2 28.05 -50.69 32.60
N ARG A 3 29.36 -50.62 32.35
CA ARG A 3 29.98 -51.03 31.06
C ARG A 3 29.74 -52.51 30.72
N SER A 4 29.38 -53.37 31.68
CA SER A 4 29.09 -54.78 31.40
C SER A 4 27.77 -55.01 30.66
N ILE A 5 26.86 -54.02 30.66
CA ILE A 5 25.57 -54.13 29.95
C ILE A 5 25.66 -53.41 28.61
N GLN A 6 25.88 -54.19 27.56
CA GLN A 6 26.02 -53.69 26.17
C GLN A 6 24.72 -53.76 25.37
N HIS A 7 23.64 -54.31 25.93
CA HIS A 7 22.32 -54.33 25.29
C HIS A 7 21.75 -52.90 25.25
N PRO A 8 21.46 -52.31 24.08
CA PRO A 8 21.07 -50.91 23.94
C PRO A 8 19.93 -50.46 24.86
N LEU A 9 18.76 -51.08 24.75
CA LEU A 9 17.56 -50.70 25.51
C LEU A 9 17.78 -50.81 27.04
N ARG A 10 18.21 -51.99 27.51
CA ARG A 10 18.47 -52.24 28.94
C ARG A 10 19.58 -51.34 29.49
N GLY A 11 20.63 -51.10 28.70
CA GLY A 11 21.73 -50.22 29.06
C GLY A 11 21.29 -48.76 29.17
N LEU A 12 20.47 -48.26 28.24
CA LEU A 12 19.92 -46.91 28.29
C LEU A 12 19.04 -46.70 29.53
N PHE A 13 18.11 -47.62 29.82
CA PHE A 13 17.27 -47.50 31.00
C PHE A 13 18.05 -47.62 32.31
N LEU A 14 19.00 -48.56 32.41
CA LEU A 14 19.84 -48.68 33.60
C LEU A 14 20.65 -47.40 33.84
N ARG A 15 21.25 -46.84 32.78
CA ARG A 15 22.08 -45.63 32.88
C ARG A 15 21.25 -44.38 33.14
N SER A 16 20.04 -44.30 32.59
CA SER A 16 19.10 -43.23 32.90
C SER A 16 18.63 -43.30 34.36
N TYR A 17 18.32 -44.51 34.85
CA TYR A 17 18.02 -44.73 36.27
C TYR A 17 19.21 -44.37 37.16
N LEU A 18 20.44 -44.73 36.76
CA LEU A 18 21.65 -44.34 37.47
C LEU A 18 21.76 -42.82 37.58
N SER A 19 21.63 -42.07 36.47
CA SER A 19 21.65 -40.60 36.50
C SER A 19 20.58 -40.03 37.42
N GLN A 20 19.38 -40.61 37.44
CA GLN A 20 18.29 -40.14 38.30
C GLN A 20 18.57 -40.38 39.79
N VAL A 21 19.15 -41.53 40.14
CA VAL A 21 19.45 -41.88 41.54
C VAL A 21 20.70 -41.17 42.05
N SER A 22 21.66 -40.87 41.16
CA SER A 22 22.90 -40.19 41.53
C SER A 22 22.77 -38.68 41.56
N ARG A 23 21.79 -38.08 40.87
CA ARG A 23 21.66 -36.62 40.70
C ARG A 23 21.84 -35.84 42.01
N ASP A 24 21.15 -36.28 43.06
CA ASP A 24 21.13 -35.59 44.36
C ASP A 24 22.35 -35.93 45.25
N LYS A 25 23.30 -36.72 44.71
CA LYS A 25 24.47 -37.29 45.39
C LYS A 25 25.78 -37.04 44.64
N LEU A 26 25.74 -36.22 43.59
CA LEU A 26 26.94 -35.82 42.88
C LEU A 26 27.68 -34.76 43.72
N PRO A 27 29.01 -34.85 43.85
CA PRO A 27 29.80 -33.78 44.44
C PRO A 27 29.59 -32.49 43.65
N ASP A 28 29.16 -31.44 44.33
CA ASP A 28 28.99 -30.08 43.79
C ASP A 28 29.39 -29.05 44.86
N ILE A 29 29.61 -27.80 44.46
CA ILE A 29 30.03 -26.72 45.36
C ILE A 29 29.04 -26.57 46.51
N GLY A 30 29.50 -26.76 47.75
CA GLY A 30 28.67 -26.64 48.95
C GLY A 30 27.77 -27.84 49.24
N SER A 31 27.92 -28.95 48.52
CA SER A 31 27.17 -30.19 48.77
C SER A 31 27.75 -31.01 49.94
N GLU A 32 26.91 -31.80 50.61
CA GLU A 32 27.36 -32.73 51.67
C GLU A 32 28.26 -33.87 51.16
N TYR A 33 28.37 -34.01 49.83
CA TYR A 33 29.16 -35.01 49.13
C TYR A 33 30.48 -34.44 48.60
N GLU A 34 30.74 -33.14 48.79
CA GLU A 34 32.02 -32.52 48.49
C GLU A 34 33.05 -32.88 49.58
N GLY A 35 34.20 -33.43 49.17
CA GLY A 35 35.27 -33.82 50.08
C GLY A 35 36.66 -33.68 49.47
N ASP A 36 37.72 -33.87 50.25
CA ASP A 36 39.13 -33.67 49.82
C ASP A 36 39.55 -34.55 48.60
N ALA A 37 38.83 -35.64 48.33
CA ALA A 37 39.09 -36.55 47.21
C ALA A 37 37.95 -36.64 46.18
N ASP A 38 36.76 -36.12 46.50
CA ASP A 38 35.56 -36.20 45.66
C ASP A 38 35.16 -34.77 45.29
N THR A 39 35.57 -34.36 44.09
CA THR A 39 35.41 -32.99 43.59
C THR A 39 34.28 -32.89 42.58
N ALA A 40 33.81 -31.67 42.32
CA ALA A 40 32.83 -31.44 41.25
C ALA A 40 33.33 -31.87 39.86
N MET A 41 34.65 -31.94 39.65
CA MET A 41 35.23 -32.49 38.41
C MET A 41 34.94 -33.98 38.26
N ASP A 42 34.89 -34.74 39.35
CA ASP A 42 34.53 -36.16 39.33
C ASP A 42 33.06 -36.35 38.96
N ALA A 43 32.18 -35.44 39.39
CA ALA A 43 30.79 -35.41 38.97
C ALA A 43 30.66 -35.13 37.46
N VAL A 44 31.38 -34.12 36.94
CA VAL A 44 31.40 -33.79 35.50
C VAL A 44 31.92 -34.96 34.68
N GLU A 45 33.03 -35.59 35.07
CA GLU A 45 33.59 -36.76 34.39
C GLU A 45 32.62 -37.95 34.42
N PHE A 46 31.97 -38.19 35.57
CA PHE A 46 30.97 -39.24 35.71
C PHE A 46 29.80 -39.06 34.73
N VAL A 47 29.25 -37.85 34.65
CA VAL A 47 28.12 -37.56 33.76
C VAL A 47 28.54 -37.59 32.30
N LEU A 48 29.70 -37.03 31.93
CA LEU A 48 30.24 -37.09 30.55
C LEU A 48 30.53 -38.53 30.10
N GLN A 49 31.07 -39.36 30.99
CA GLN A 49 31.28 -40.79 30.70
C GLN A 49 29.94 -41.51 30.52
N ASN A 50 28.93 -41.19 31.35
CA ASN A 50 27.61 -41.79 31.20
C ASN A 50 26.94 -41.36 29.90
N PHE A 51 27.00 -40.07 29.56
CA PHE A 51 26.53 -39.51 28.30
C PHE A 51 27.16 -40.21 27.09
N THR A 52 28.49 -40.32 27.08
CA THR A 52 29.24 -40.98 25.99
C THR A 52 28.75 -42.41 25.75
N GLU A 53 28.58 -43.18 26.83
CA GLU A 53 28.14 -44.56 26.74
C GLU A 53 26.66 -44.67 26.35
N MET A 54 25.80 -43.78 26.85
CA MET A 54 24.39 -43.73 26.44
C MET A 54 24.25 -43.36 24.97
N ASN A 55 25.01 -42.39 24.46
CA ASN A 55 25.02 -42.04 23.04
C ASN A 55 25.44 -43.24 22.17
N LYS A 56 26.52 -43.95 22.54
CA LYS A 56 26.96 -45.17 21.84
C LYS A 56 25.89 -46.26 21.83
N LEU A 57 25.22 -46.49 22.95
CA LEU A 57 24.12 -47.47 23.04
C LEU A 57 22.94 -47.04 22.17
N TRP A 58 22.60 -45.76 22.17
CA TRP A 58 21.50 -45.22 21.38
C TRP A 58 21.75 -45.29 19.87
N VAL A 59 22.97 -44.99 19.42
CA VAL A 59 23.38 -45.19 18.01
C VAL A 59 23.40 -46.67 17.66
N ARG A 60 23.87 -47.54 18.56
CA ARG A 60 23.86 -48.99 18.34
C ARG A 60 22.45 -49.55 18.10
N MET A 61 21.40 -48.92 18.65
CA MET A 61 20.01 -49.30 18.36
C MET A 61 19.71 -49.25 16.85
N GLN A 62 20.33 -48.34 16.09
CA GLN A 62 20.10 -48.21 14.65
C GLN A 62 20.43 -49.51 13.89
N HIS A 63 21.48 -50.19 14.33
CA HIS A 63 22.05 -51.36 13.66
C HIS A 63 21.56 -52.69 14.25
N GLN A 64 20.69 -52.67 15.27
CA GLN A 64 20.20 -53.89 15.91
C GLN A 64 18.99 -54.44 15.17
N GLY A 65 19.11 -55.65 14.60
CA GLY A 65 17.98 -56.37 14.00
C GLY A 65 17.83 -56.18 12.49
N PRO A 66 16.78 -56.76 11.87
CA PRO A 66 16.62 -56.82 10.42
C PRO A 66 16.38 -55.43 9.78
N ALA A 67 16.80 -55.24 8.54
CA ALA A 67 16.64 -53.96 7.82
C ALA A 67 15.16 -53.51 7.68
N ARG A 68 14.22 -54.46 7.55
CA ARG A 68 12.77 -54.20 7.46
C ARG A 68 12.18 -53.46 8.67
N GLU A 69 12.84 -53.52 9.81
CA GLU A 69 12.40 -52.91 11.07
C GLU A 69 13.05 -51.53 11.31
N LYS A 70 13.75 -50.97 10.32
CA LYS A 70 14.46 -49.68 10.43
C LYS A 70 13.53 -48.54 10.88
N GLU A 71 12.39 -48.34 10.22
CA GLU A 71 11.44 -47.27 10.58
C GLU A 71 10.92 -47.40 12.02
N LYS A 72 10.59 -48.63 12.43
CA LYS A 72 10.16 -48.91 13.81
C LYS A 72 11.26 -48.54 14.82
N ARG A 73 12.52 -48.88 14.51
CA ARG A 73 13.66 -48.52 15.36
C ARG A 73 13.90 -47.02 15.40
N GLU A 74 13.78 -46.31 14.28
CA GLU A 74 13.94 -44.85 14.26
C GLU A 74 12.86 -44.18 15.13
N LYS A 75 11.63 -44.68 15.11
CA LYS A 75 10.56 -44.23 16.01
C LYS A 75 10.89 -44.50 17.48
N GLU A 76 11.27 -45.73 17.83
CA GLU A 76 11.66 -46.08 19.20
C GLU A 76 12.88 -45.26 19.67
N ARG A 77 13.86 -45.04 18.80
CA ARG A 77 15.04 -44.20 19.09
C ARG A 77 14.64 -42.76 19.34
N SER A 78 13.70 -42.23 18.58
CA SER A 78 13.17 -40.88 18.77
C SER A 78 12.42 -40.75 20.10
N GLU A 79 11.65 -41.77 20.52
CA GLU A 79 10.98 -41.80 21.83
C GLU A 79 11.97 -41.87 23.01
N LEU A 80 13.15 -42.47 22.81
CA LEU A 80 14.15 -42.67 23.85
C LEU A 80 15.23 -41.58 23.90
N ARG A 81 15.21 -40.60 22.99
CA ARG A 81 16.21 -39.53 22.90
C ARG A 81 16.38 -38.76 24.21
N ASP A 82 15.28 -38.53 24.92
CA ASP A 82 15.24 -37.82 26.19
C ASP A 82 16.03 -38.52 27.30
N LEU A 83 16.21 -39.84 27.22
CA LEU A 83 17.06 -40.56 28.17
C LEU A 83 18.52 -40.11 28.06
N VAL A 84 18.99 -39.86 26.83
CA VAL A 84 20.36 -39.39 26.58
C VAL A 84 20.48 -37.91 26.93
N GLY A 85 19.50 -37.09 26.50
CA GLY A 85 19.46 -35.64 26.75
C GLY A 85 19.44 -35.26 28.23
N LYS A 86 18.83 -36.11 29.09
CA LYS A 86 18.88 -35.91 30.56
C LYS A 86 20.29 -35.77 31.13
N ASN A 87 21.32 -36.38 30.53
CA ASN A 87 22.69 -36.19 31.02
C ASN A 87 23.17 -34.75 30.80
N LEU A 88 22.81 -34.14 29.66
CA LEU A 88 23.13 -32.73 29.41
C LEU A 88 22.39 -31.81 30.39
N HIS A 89 21.14 -32.14 30.70
CA HIS A 89 20.38 -31.42 31.72
C HIS A 89 21.01 -31.51 33.12
N VAL A 90 21.49 -32.70 33.51
CA VAL A 90 22.23 -32.85 34.76
C VAL A 90 23.52 -32.01 34.74
N LEU A 91 24.26 -31.98 33.63
CA LEU A 91 25.44 -31.11 33.51
C LEU A 91 25.08 -29.64 33.74
N SER A 92 24.00 -29.13 33.13
CA SER A 92 23.59 -27.73 33.34
C SER A 92 23.15 -27.38 34.77
N GLN A 93 22.87 -28.38 35.61
CA GLN A 93 22.44 -28.19 36.99
C GLN A 93 23.60 -28.20 38.00
N ILE A 94 24.80 -28.59 37.58
CA ILE A 94 25.98 -28.60 38.45
C ILE A 94 26.48 -27.16 38.57
N GLU A 95 26.44 -26.59 39.78
CA GLU A 95 26.83 -25.20 40.05
C GLU A 95 28.32 -24.97 39.80
N ALA A 96 29.15 -26.01 39.97
CA ALA A 96 30.57 -25.96 39.65
C ALA A 96 30.92 -25.74 38.17
N ILE A 97 29.97 -25.89 37.24
CA ILE A 97 30.22 -25.65 35.82
C ILE A 97 30.11 -24.16 35.53
N ASP A 98 31.21 -23.46 35.77
CA ASP A 98 31.42 -22.10 35.29
C ASP A 98 31.71 -22.06 33.79
N LEU A 99 31.81 -20.84 33.25
CA LEU A 99 32.04 -20.60 31.83
C LEU A 99 33.36 -21.23 31.33
N ASP A 100 34.43 -21.13 32.12
CA ASP A 100 35.76 -21.63 31.75
C ASP A 100 35.75 -23.17 31.68
N LEU A 101 35.17 -23.84 32.68
CA LEU A 101 35.04 -25.29 32.67
C LEU A 101 34.14 -25.78 31.53
N TYR A 102 33.05 -25.06 31.25
CA TYR A 102 32.18 -25.38 30.13
C TYR A 102 32.92 -25.29 28.79
N LYS A 103 33.64 -24.20 28.57
CA LYS A 103 34.38 -23.89 27.35
C LYS A 103 35.52 -24.89 27.10
N ASP A 104 36.31 -25.18 28.13
CA ASP A 104 37.55 -25.93 27.97
C ASP A 104 37.37 -27.45 28.07
N MET A 105 36.33 -27.92 28.78
CA MET A 105 36.15 -29.35 29.04
C MET A 105 34.79 -29.90 28.60
N VAL A 106 33.68 -29.30 29.06
CA VAL A 106 32.34 -29.91 28.88
C VAL A 106 31.92 -29.88 27.42
N LEU A 107 31.90 -28.70 26.81
CA LEU A 107 31.42 -28.53 25.45
C LEU A 107 32.27 -29.29 24.41
N PRO A 108 33.62 -29.20 24.41
CA PRO A 108 34.44 -29.93 23.43
C PRO A 108 34.21 -31.44 23.50
N ARG A 109 34.10 -32.01 24.70
CA ARG A 109 33.86 -33.46 24.87
C ARG A 109 32.46 -33.89 24.44
N VAL A 110 31.45 -33.06 24.72
CA VAL A 110 30.09 -33.34 24.24
C VAL A 110 30.05 -33.27 22.71
N LEU A 111 30.59 -32.20 22.11
CA LEU A 111 30.63 -32.02 20.66
C LEU A 111 31.43 -33.11 19.95
N GLU A 112 32.54 -33.57 20.53
CA GLU A 112 33.29 -34.71 20.02
C GLU A 112 32.39 -35.94 19.86
N GLN A 113 31.52 -36.22 20.84
CA GLN A 113 30.58 -37.34 20.74
C GLN A 113 29.46 -37.09 19.73
N VAL A 114 29.00 -35.84 19.58
CA VAL A 114 27.97 -35.47 18.59
C VAL A 114 28.52 -35.62 17.17
N VAL A 115 29.72 -35.11 16.90
CA VAL A 115 30.33 -35.19 15.56
C VAL A 115 30.70 -36.64 15.22
N ASN A 116 31.36 -37.36 16.14
CA ASN A 116 31.87 -38.71 15.86
C ASN A 116 30.79 -39.78 15.78
N CYS A 117 29.57 -39.52 16.27
CA CYS A 117 28.50 -40.52 16.23
C CYS A 117 27.97 -40.81 14.82
N LYS A 118 28.13 -39.85 13.89
CA LYS A 118 27.73 -39.95 12.47
C LYS A 118 26.30 -40.49 12.27
N ASP A 119 25.39 -40.13 13.17
CA ASP A 119 24.00 -40.57 13.15
C ASP A 119 23.06 -39.37 13.10
N GLU A 120 22.12 -39.40 12.15
CA GLU A 120 21.22 -38.30 11.81
C GLU A 120 20.36 -37.84 13.00
N ILE A 121 19.69 -38.79 13.66
CA ILE A 121 18.78 -38.51 14.79
C ILE A 121 19.59 -37.99 15.97
N ALA A 122 20.74 -38.62 16.24
CA ALA A 122 21.58 -38.22 17.37
C ALA A 122 22.21 -36.85 17.19
N GLN A 123 22.76 -36.54 16.01
CA GLN A 123 23.38 -35.25 15.73
C GLN A 123 22.39 -34.10 15.88
N GLY A 124 21.23 -34.20 15.21
CA GLY A 124 20.21 -33.16 15.26
C GLY A 124 19.66 -32.93 16.68
N TYR A 125 19.30 -34.02 17.38
CA TYR A 125 18.73 -33.92 18.72
C TYR A 125 19.73 -33.45 19.77
N LEU A 126 20.96 -33.99 19.78
CA LEU A 126 21.95 -33.63 20.80
C LEU A 126 22.40 -32.18 20.65
N MET A 127 22.57 -31.70 19.41
CA MET A 127 22.89 -30.30 19.18
C MET A 127 21.77 -29.37 19.64
N ASP A 128 20.51 -29.70 19.32
CA ASP A 128 19.34 -28.97 19.81
C ASP A 128 19.23 -28.99 21.34
N CYS A 129 19.56 -30.13 21.97
CA CYS A 129 19.58 -30.28 23.42
C CYS A 129 20.67 -29.41 24.07
N ILE A 130 21.88 -29.33 23.49
CA ILE A 130 22.93 -28.39 23.94
C ILE A 130 22.39 -26.96 23.90
N ILE A 131 21.79 -26.56 22.78
CA ILE A 131 21.23 -25.20 22.58
C ILE A 131 20.07 -24.91 23.53
N GLN A 132 19.32 -25.89 24.02
CA GLN A 132 18.18 -25.67 24.92
C GLN A 132 18.58 -25.67 26.40
N VAL A 133 19.57 -26.48 26.76
CA VAL A 133 19.85 -26.80 28.16
C VAL A 133 20.85 -25.83 28.80
N PHE A 134 21.85 -25.36 28.06
CA PHE A 134 22.87 -24.47 28.60
C PHE A 134 22.46 -22.98 28.53
N PRO A 135 23.07 -22.10 29.34
CA PRO A 135 22.79 -20.66 29.33
C PRO A 135 23.25 -19.96 28.04
N ASP A 136 22.60 -18.83 27.72
CA ASP A 136 22.89 -18.03 26.52
C ASP A 136 24.29 -17.41 26.53
N GLU A 137 24.77 -16.98 27.70
CA GLU A 137 26.14 -16.47 27.90
C GLU A 137 27.19 -17.51 27.49
N TYR A 138 26.95 -18.78 27.83
CA TYR A 138 27.87 -19.87 27.48
C TYR A 138 27.88 -20.10 25.97
N HIS A 139 26.70 -20.06 25.33
CA HIS A 139 26.59 -20.16 23.88
C HIS A 139 27.29 -19.00 23.17
N LEU A 140 27.18 -17.78 23.68
CA LEU A 140 27.84 -16.61 23.09
C LEU A 140 29.36 -16.76 23.12
N GLN A 141 29.93 -17.12 24.28
CA GLN A 141 31.38 -17.23 24.48
C GLN A 141 32.01 -18.46 23.78
N THR A 142 31.20 -19.48 23.51
CA THR A 142 31.62 -20.72 22.83
C THR A 142 31.08 -20.87 21.41
N LEU A 143 30.57 -19.77 20.84
CA LEU A 143 29.87 -19.76 19.55
C LEU A 143 30.72 -20.35 18.42
N GLU A 144 32.02 -20.04 18.40
CA GLU A 144 32.96 -20.57 17.39
C GLU A 144 33.05 -22.09 17.44
N THR A 145 33.25 -22.66 18.63
CA THR A 145 33.35 -24.11 18.85
C THR A 145 32.05 -24.84 18.48
N LEU A 146 30.89 -24.27 18.82
CA LEU A 146 29.57 -24.80 18.42
C LEU A 146 29.39 -24.79 16.91
N LEU A 147 29.72 -23.67 16.26
CA LEU A 147 29.50 -23.48 14.84
C LEU A 147 30.46 -24.31 13.97
N ASP A 148 31.72 -24.51 14.39
CA ASP A 148 32.68 -25.34 13.65
C ASP A 148 32.35 -26.84 13.68
N ALA A 149 31.49 -27.29 14.60
CA ALA A 149 30.96 -28.65 14.60
C ALA A 149 29.86 -28.86 13.53
N CYS A 150 29.12 -27.81 13.16
CA CYS A 150 27.95 -27.91 12.28
C CYS A 150 28.27 -28.43 10.87
N PRO A 151 29.35 -27.98 10.17
CA PRO A 151 29.73 -28.52 8.87
C PRO A 151 30.12 -30.00 8.87
N GLN A 152 30.39 -30.59 10.03
CA GLN A 152 30.85 -31.98 10.16
C GLN A 152 29.70 -32.97 10.33
N PHE A 153 28.46 -32.50 10.40
CA PHE A 153 27.27 -33.34 10.56
C PHE A 153 26.91 -34.06 9.26
N GLN A 154 26.15 -35.15 9.37
CA GLN A 154 25.63 -35.85 8.21
C GLN A 154 24.75 -34.92 7.36
N PRO A 155 24.79 -34.99 6.01
CA PRO A 155 23.97 -34.14 5.15
C PRO A 155 22.46 -34.26 5.37
N SER A 156 22.00 -35.40 5.89
CA SER A 156 20.57 -35.62 6.20
C SER A 156 20.10 -34.94 7.49
N VAL A 157 21.02 -34.42 8.32
CA VAL A 157 20.66 -33.72 9.56
C VAL A 157 20.01 -32.37 9.22
N ASP A 158 18.88 -32.09 9.88
CA ASP A 158 18.15 -30.83 9.77
C ASP A 158 18.87 -29.66 10.47
N ILE A 159 20.09 -29.35 10.02
CA ILE A 159 20.96 -28.33 10.61
C ILE A 159 20.35 -26.93 10.52
N LYS A 160 19.51 -26.68 9.51
CA LYS A 160 18.81 -25.40 9.34
C LYS A 160 17.96 -25.08 10.57
N THR A 161 17.24 -26.06 11.12
CA THR A 161 16.33 -25.86 12.26
C THR A 161 17.13 -25.64 13.53
N VAL A 162 18.24 -26.37 13.69
CA VAL A 162 19.16 -26.24 14.83
C VAL A 162 19.78 -24.84 14.87
N LEU A 163 20.35 -24.38 13.74
CA LEU A 163 20.95 -23.05 13.64
C LEU A 163 19.92 -21.92 13.76
N ALA A 164 18.73 -22.10 13.17
CA ALA A 164 17.64 -21.13 13.31
C ALA A 164 17.25 -20.94 14.78
N ARG A 165 17.12 -22.03 15.56
CA ARG A 165 16.82 -21.96 17.01
C ARG A 165 17.93 -21.30 17.81
N LEU A 166 19.20 -21.58 17.49
CA LEU A 166 20.33 -20.90 18.13
C LEU A 166 20.27 -19.39 17.89
N MET A 167 20.06 -18.96 16.64
CA MET A 167 19.95 -17.54 16.28
C MET A 167 18.73 -16.87 16.92
N GLU A 168 17.58 -17.54 16.93
CA GLU A 168 16.36 -17.04 17.60
C GLU A 168 16.60 -16.87 19.11
N ARG A 169 17.23 -17.85 19.75
CA ARG A 169 17.54 -17.81 21.17
C ARG A 169 18.50 -16.68 21.52
N LEU A 170 19.59 -16.52 20.77
CA LEU A 170 20.53 -15.41 20.93
C LEU A 170 19.90 -14.05 20.62
N SER A 171 19.00 -13.98 19.63
CA SER A 171 18.24 -12.76 19.31
C SER A 171 17.32 -12.36 20.46
N ASN A 172 16.64 -13.32 21.09
CA ASN A 172 15.80 -13.08 22.26
C ASN A 172 16.64 -12.64 23.48
N TYR A 173 17.82 -13.24 23.65
CA TYR A 173 18.75 -12.84 24.72
C TYR A 173 19.20 -11.39 24.56
N ALA A 174 19.59 -10.98 23.35
CA ALA A 174 19.94 -9.60 23.05
C ALA A 174 18.75 -8.62 23.22
N ALA A 175 17.52 -9.07 22.98
CA ALA A 175 16.32 -8.26 23.16
C ALA A 175 15.94 -8.06 24.64
N LEU A 176 16.20 -9.04 25.50
CA LEU A 176 15.90 -8.99 26.93
C LEU A 176 16.94 -8.18 27.71
N SER A 177 18.21 -8.24 27.30
CA SER A 177 19.33 -7.67 28.05
C SER A 177 20.21 -6.81 27.16
N ALA A 178 19.88 -5.52 27.05
CA ALA A 178 20.66 -4.56 26.25
C ALA A 178 22.12 -4.39 26.72
N GLU A 179 22.40 -4.72 27.99
CA GLU A 179 23.75 -4.68 28.58
C GLU A 179 24.71 -5.71 27.96
N VAL A 180 24.18 -6.75 27.32
CA VAL A 180 24.97 -7.83 26.71
C VAL A 180 25.34 -7.53 25.27
N LEU A 181 24.73 -6.52 24.63
CA LEU A 181 25.05 -6.13 23.25
C LEU A 181 26.55 -5.91 23.00
N PRO A 182 27.33 -5.24 23.88
CA PRO A 182 28.78 -5.12 23.74
C PRO A 182 29.51 -6.46 23.61
N GLU A 183 29.06 -7.51 24.31
CA GLU A 183 29.67 -8.83 24.24
C GLU A 183 29.47 -9.47 22.86
N PHE A 184 28.29 -9.29 22.25
CA PHE A 184 28.05 -9.75 20.88
C PHE A 184 29.00 -9.11 19.87
N PHE A 185 29.35 -7.84 20.05
CA PHE A 185 30.36 -7.15 19.23
C PHE A 185 31.77 -7.69 19.50
N GLN A 186 32.14 -7.89 20.77
CA GLN A 186 33.46 -8.41 21.16
C GLN A 186 33.72 -9.82 20.62
N VAL A 187 32.70 -10.67 20.60
CA VAL A 187 32.81 -12.05 20.09
C VAL A 187 32.64 -12.12 18.57
N GLU A 188 32.37 -10.99 17.90
CA GLU A 188 32.11 -10.92 16.45
C GLU A 188 31.01 -11.90 16.01
N ALA A 189 29.92 -11.98 16.79
CA ALA A 189 28.90 -13.01 16.63
C ALA A 189 28.31 -13.07 15.22
N PHE A 190 28.06 -11.92 14.59
CA PHE A 190 27.61 -11.82 13.21
C PHE A 190 28.58 -12.50 12.24
N THR A 191 29.87 -12.14 12.28
CA THR A 191 30.90 -12.67 11.38
C THR A 191 31.01 -14.19 11.53
N LYS A 192 31.01 -14.68 12.77
CA LYS A 192 31.07 -16.13 13.06
C LYS A 192 29.85 -16.87 12.52
N LEU A 193 28.64 -16.35 12.76
CA LEU A 193 27.40 -16.94 12.25
C LEU A 193 27.34 -16.92 10.73
N ASN A 194 27.68 -15.80 10.10
CA ASN A 194 27.66 -15.66 8.64
C ASN A 194 28.64 -16.64 7.97
N ASN A 195 29.87 -16.73 8.48
CA ASN A 195 30.88 -17.66 7.98
C ASN A 195 30.46 -19.11 8.20
N ALA A 196 29.87 -19.44 9.35
CA ALA A 196 29.41 -20.79 9.65
C ALA A 196 28.26 -21.22 8.72
N ILE A 197 27.28 -20.33 8.47
CA ILE A 197 26.20 -20.60 7.52
C ILE A 197 26.78 -20.84 6.12
N GLY A 198 27.75 -20.03 5.68
CA GLY A 198 28.47 -20.25 4.42
C GLY A 198 29.10 -21.65 4.33
N LYS A 199 29.89 -22.04 5.35
CA LYS A 199 30.53 -23.37 5.44
C LYS A 199 29.50 -24.51 5.47
N VAL A 200 28.39 -24.36 6.19
CA VAL A 200 27.33 -25.38 6.29
C VAL A 200 26.63 -25.58 4.96
N ILE A 201 26.33 -24.49 4.24
CA ILE A 201 25.73 -24.56 2.90
C ILE A 201 26.70 -25.23 1.92
N GLU A 202 28.00 -24.98 2.03
CA GLU A 202 29.02 -25.64 1.19
C GLU A 202 29.21 -27.12 1.52
N ALA A 203 29.12 -27.50 2.80
CA ALA A 203 29.21 -28.89 3.23
C ALA A 203 27.98 -29.73 2.88
N GLN A 204 26.81 -29.10 2.71
CA GLN A 204 25.55 -29.76 2.36
C GLN A 204 25.09 -29.40 0.94
N GLU A 205 25.70 -30.02 -0.08
CA GLU A 205 25.39 -29.76 -1.50
C GLU A 205 23.89 -29.97 -1.86
N ASP A 206 23.23 -30.92 -1.20
CA ASP A 206 21.82 -31.29 -1.45
C ASP A 206 20.81 -30.42 -0.66
N MET A 207 21.25 -29.36 0.04
CA MET A 207 20.34 -28.52 0.82
C MET A 207 19.30 -27.82 -0.07
N PRO A 208 17.98 -27.96 0.22
CA PRO A 208 16.95 -27.27 -0.54
C PRO A 208 17.10 -25.73 -0.44
N ILE A 209 16.76 -25.02 -1.52
CA ILE A 209 16.83 -23.54 -1.57
C ILE A 209 16.05 -22.90 -0.41
N ALA A 210 14.85 -23.42 -0.11
CA ALA A 210 14.06 -22.96 1.03
C ALA A 210 14.84 -23.04 2.36
N GLY A 211 15.68 -24.07 2.54
CA GLY A 211 16.55 -24.21 3.71
C GLY A 211 17.63 -23.14 3.77
N VAL A 212 18.31 -22.88 2.64
CA VAL A 212 19.32 -21.82 2.52
C VAL A 212 18.73 -20.45 2.84
N VAL A 213 17.58 -20.11 2.25
CA VAL A 213 16.91 -18.83 2.50
C VAL A 213 16.44 -18.73 3.95
N THR A 214 15.98 -19.83 4.56
CA THR A 214 15.57 -19.84 5.99
C THR A 214 16.74 -19.52 6.93
N LEU A 215 17.95 -20.03 6.63
CA LEU A 215 19.16 -19.72 7.39
C LEU A 215 19.50 -18.23 7.30
N TYR A 216 19.50 -17.66 6.10
CA TYR A 216 19.74 -16.23 5.92
C TYR A 216 18.63 -15.35 6.53
N ALA A 217 17.36 -15.79 6.51
CA ALA A 217 16.26 -15.09 7.16
C ALA A 217 16.41 -15.07 8.69
N SER A 218 16.88 -16.18 9.26
CA SER A 218 17.19 -16.27 10.69
C SER A 218 18.38 -15.37 11.06
N LEU A 219 19.44 -15.38 10.23
CA LEU A 219 20.61 -14.51 10.42
C LEU A 219 20.25 -13.02 10.29
N LEU A 220 19.38 -12.67 9.34
CA LEU A 220 18.91 -11.30 9.18
C LEU A 220 18.07 -10.87 10.38
N THR A 221 17.16 -11.73 10.86
CA THR A 221 16.36 -11.44 12.05
C THR A 221 17.27 -11.20 13.26
N PHE A 222 18.28 -12.06 13.48
CA PHE A 222 19.29 -11.87 14.51
C PHE A 222 20.02 -10.51 14.34
N THR A 223 20.48 -10.21 13.14
CA THR A 223 21.24 -8.98 12.84
C THR A 223 20.40 -7.73 13.09
N LEU A 224 19.11 -7.73 12.74
CA LEU A 224 18.20 -6.60 12.98
C LEU A 224 17.91 -6.36 14.47
N HIS A 225 18.10 -7.38 15.33
CA HIS A 225 17.95 -7.23 16.78
C HIS A 225 19.26 -6.80 17.45
N VAL A 226 20.38 -7.44 17.11
CA VAL A 226 21.68 -7.20 17.76
C VAL A 226 22.41 -5.98 17.17
N HIS A 227 22.28 -5.75 15.86
CA HIS A 227 22.99 -4.71 15.13
C HIS A 227 22.03 -3.84 14.28
N PRO A 228 21.08 -3.12 14.90
CA PRO A 228 20.07 -2.36 14.16
C PRO A 228 20.66 -1.24 13.30
N ASP A 229 21.83 -0.69 13.63
CA ASP A 229 22.42 0.43 12.88
C ASP A 229 23.34 -0.02 11.73
N ARG A 230 23.62 -1.33 11.61
CA ARG A 230 24.58 -1.88 10.65
C ARG A 230 23.90 -2.36 9.37
N LEU A 231 23.56 -1.39 8.52
CA LEU A 231 22.99 -1.67 7.18
C LEU A 231 23.93 -2.47 6.28
N ASP A 232 25.24 -2.35 6.48
CA ASP A 232 26.25 -3.12 5.77
C ASP A 232 26.14 -4.63 6.03
N TYR A 233 25.80 -5.04 7.26
CA TYR A 233 25.55 -6.44 7.59
C TYR A 233 24.27 -6.96 6.95
N VAL A 234 23.21 -6.15 6.94
CA VAL A 234 21.96 -6.47 6.25
C VAL A 234 22.22 -6.69 4.77
N ASP A 235 22.91 -5.76 4.11
CA ASP A 235 23.20 -5.86 2.68
C ASP A 235 24.14 -7.04 2.34
N GLN A 236 25.09 -7.37 3.23
CA GLN A 236 25.94 -8.56 3.10
C GLN A 236 25.12 -9.86 3.12
N ILE A 237 24.13 -9.99 4.02
CA ILE A 237 23.26 -11.17 4.08
C ILE A 237 22.44 -11.29 2.79
N LEU A 238 21.86 -10.19 2.33
CA LEU A 238 21.09 -10.16 1.07
C LEU A 238 21.99 -10.54 -0.11
N GLY A 239 23.20 -9.98 -0.19
CA GLY A 239 24.19 -10.31 -1.22
C GLY A 239 24.63 -11.77 -1.19
N ALA A 240 24.87 -12.35 0.00
CA ALA A 240 25.19 -13.76 0.15
C ALA A 240 24.04 -14.68 -0.31
N CYS A 241 22.79 -14.28 -0.05
CA CYS A 241 21.61 -14.97 -0.56
C CYS A 241 21.52 -14.89 -2.10
N VAL A 242 21.73 -13.70 -2.68
CA VAL A 242 21.73 -13.49 -4.15
C VAL A 242 22.82 -14.33 -4.81
N GLN A 243 24.04 -14.38 -4.25
CA GLN A 243 25.11 -15.21 -4.79
C GLN A 243 24.74 -16.70 -4.84
N LYS A 244 24.05 -17.23 -3.82
CA LYS A 244 23.61 -18.64 -3.80
C LYS A 244 22.39 -18.91 -4.69
N LEU A 245 21.63 -17.87 -5.04
CA LEU A 245 20.53 -17.94 -6.01
C LEU A 245 20.98 -17.66 -7.45
N SER A 246 22.20 -17.13 -7.65
CA SER A 246 22.74 -16.83 -8.97
C SER A 246 22.68 -18.05 -9.91
N GLY A 247 22.26 -17.83 -11.15
CA GLY A 247 22.06 -18.88 -12.16
C GLY A 247 20.77 -19.71 -12.00
N LYS A 248 20.05 -19.59 -10.88
CA LYS A 248 18.69 -20.15 -10.73
C LYS A 248 17.71 -19.06 -11.18
N GLY A 249 16.93 -19.29 -12.24
CA GLY A 249 15.93 -18.32 -12.71
C GLY A 249 14.83 -18.05 -11.66
N LYS A 250 13.68 -17.49 -12.09
CA LYS A 250 12.53 -17.27 -11.20
C LYS A 250 12.19 -18.54 -10.40
N LEU A 251 12.08 -18.40 -9.08
CA LEU A 251 11.83 -19.51 -8.17
C LEU A 251 10.38 -19.99 -8.27
N LYS A 252 10.19 -21.30 -8.45
CA LYS A 252 8.85 -21.93 -8.48
C LYS A 252 8.45 -22.59 -7.16
N ASP A 253 9.37 -22.68 -6.19
CA ASP A 253 9.10 -23.29 -4.90
C ASP A 253 8.40 -22.29 -3.96
N ASN A 254 7.11 -22.52 -3.70
CA ASN A 254 6.29 -21.71 -2.79
C ASN A 254 6.87 -21.58 -1.37
N LYS A 255 7.65 -22.57 -0.90
CA LYS A 255 8.29 -22.45 0.42
C LYS A 255 9.47 -21.48 0.36
N ALA A 256 10.29 -21.56 -0.69
CA ALA A 256 11.41 -20.65 -0.88
C ALA A 256 10.95 -19.20 -1.11
N THR A 257 9.92 -18.97 -1.96
CA THR A 257 9.39 -17.63 -2.22
C THR A 257 8.81 -16.98 -0.96
N LYS A 258 8.06 -17.74 -0.13
CA LYS A 258 7.59 -17.25 1.18
C LYS A 258 8.72 -16.84 2.12
N GLN A 259 9.81 -17.59 2.14
CA GLN A 259 10.98 -17.26 2.97
C GLN A 259 11.71 -16.02 2.43
N ILE A 260 11.77 -15.82 1.12
CA ILE A 260 12.32 -14.59 0.53
C ILE A 260 11.44 -13.38 0.89
N VAL A 261 10.12 -13.51 0.83
CA VAL A 261 9.21 -12.44 1.27
C VAL A 261 9.43 -12.11 2.74
N ALA A 262 9.61 -13.12 3.61
CA ALA A 262 9.92 -12.91 5.01
C ALA A 262 11.27 -12.19 5.20
N LEU A 263 12.30 -12.59 4.44
CA LEU A 263 13.63 -11.97 4.43
C LEU A 263 13.57 -10.50 4.01
N LEU A 264 12.82 -10.17 2.95
CA LEU A 264 12.65 -8.78 2.47
C LEU A 264 11.73 -7.94 3.37
N SER A 265 10.77 -8.56 4.04
CA SER A 265 9.83 -7.88 4.95
C SER A 265 10.45 -7.54 6.30
N ALA A 266 11.45 -8.30 6.76
CA ALA A 266 12.05 -8.11 8.08
C ALA A 266 12.71 -6.71 8.26
N PRO A 267 13.51 -6.19 7.30
CA PRO A 267 14.03 -4.82 7.36
C PRO A 267 12.92 -3.77 7.42
N LEU A 268 11.85 -3.93 6.64
CA LEU A 268 10.70 -3.00 6.63
C LEU A 268 9.97 -2.96 7.97
N GLY A 269 9.93 -4.08 8.70
CA GLY A 269 9.35 -4.14 10.04
C GLY A 269 10.16 -3.36 11.09
N LYS A 270 11.49 -3.33 10.94
CA LYS A 270 12.41 -2.70 11.90
C LYS A 270 12.67 -1.23 11.59
N TYR A 271 12.96 -0.92 10.33
CA TYR A 271 13.23 0.42 9.87
C TYR A 271 11.92 1.13 9.52
N LYS A 272 11.65 2.25 10.19
CA LYS A 272 10.45 3.07 9.93
C LYS A 272 10.56 3.86 8.62
N ASP A 273 11.77 4.10 8.17
CA ASP A 273 12.08 4.88 6.98
C ASP A 273 12.36 3.97 5.79
N ILE A 274 11.72 4.23 4.66
CA ILE A 274 11.94 3.48 3.43
C ILE A 274 13.32 3.78 2.84
N ASP A 275 13.89 4.95 3.15
CA ASP A 275 15.20 5.37 2.66
C ASP A 275 16.31 4.38 3.03
N THR A 276 16.22 3.73 4.19
CA THR A 276 17.22 2.74 4.60
C THR A 276 17.16 1.49 3.74
N VAL A 277 15.97 1.10 3.28
CA VAL A 277 15.78 -0.08 2.43
C VAL A 277 16.15 0.24 0.98
N LEU A 278 15.83 1.44 0.49
CA LEU A 278 16.23 1.88 -0.86
C LEU A 278 17.76 1.99 -1.02
N LYS A 279 18.51 2.15 0.08
CA LYS A 279 19.99 2.15 0.09
C LYS A 279 20.61 0.76 0.01
N LEU A 280 19.84 -0.32 0.22
CA LEU A 280 20.35 -1.69 0.16
C LEU A 280 20.53 -2.12 -1.29
N SER A 281 21.79 -2.26 -1.71
CA SER A 281 22.14 -2.54 -3.10
C SER A 281 21.66 -3.92 -3.58
N ASN A 282 21.61 -4.91 -2.69
CA ASN A 282 21.20 -6.27 -3.02
C ASN A 282 19.69 -6.53 -2.88
N TYR A 283 18.93 -5.56 -2.36
CA TYR A 283 17.48 -5.70 -2.19
C TYR A 283 16.72 -5.83 -3.52
N PRO A 284 16.96 -4.97 -4.54
CA PRO A 284 16.30 -5.11 -5.84
C PRO A 284 16.65 -6.44 -6.54
N HIS A 285 17.92 -6.86 -6.45
CA HIS A 285 18.37 -8.12 -7.07
C HIS A 285 17.66 -9.34 -6.52
N LEU A 286 17.30 -9.34 -5.23
CA LEU A 286 16.55 -10.46 -4.66
C LEU A 286 15.10 -10.50 -5.15
N MET A 287 14.49 -9.34 -5.43
CA MET A 287 13.14 -9.27 -5.99
C MET A 287 13.05 -9.87 -7.41
N GLU A 288 14.15 -9.87 -8.18
CA GLU A 288 14.19 -10.45 -9.54
C GLU A 288 13.96 -11.96 -9.57
N TYR A 289 14.22 -12.66 -8.45
CA TYR A 289 14.01 -14.11 -8.34
C TYR A 289 12.57 -14.49 -7.98
N LEU A 290 11.72 -13.52 -7.63
CA LEU A 290 10.31 -13.76 -7.33
C LEU A 290 9.49 -13.95 -8.61
N ASP A 291 8.49 -14.81 -8.54
CA ASP A 291 7.44 -14.87 -9.54
C ASP A 291 6.53 -13.64 -9.45
N ASP A 292 5.77 -13.38 -10.50
CA ASP A 292 5.06 -12.12 -10.66
C ASP A 292 3.97 -11.92 -9.58
N ALA A 293 3.30 -12.99 -9.18
CA ALA A 293 2.33 -12.99 -8.08
C ALA A 293 2.98 -12.62 -6.74
N THR A 294 4.13 -13.24 -6.40
CA THR A 294 4.83 -12.93 -5.14
C THR A 294 5.47 -11.55 -5.17
N SER A 295 5.98 -11.11 -6.33
CA SER A 295 6.50 -9.76 -6.52
C SER A 295 5.43 -8.69 -6.25
N LYS A 296 4.19 -8.94 -6.70
CA LYS A 296 3.01 -8.11 -6.41
C LYS A 296 2.71 -8.03 -4.91
N VAL A 297 2.74 -9.17 -4.21
CA VAL A 297 2.58 -9.23 -2.74
C VAL A 297 3.66 -8.39 -2.05
N MET A 298 4.92 -8.54 -2.45
CA MET A 298 6.03 -7.79 -1.83
C MET A 298 5.94 -6.28 -2.11
N ALA A 299 5.55 -5.89 -3.31
CA ALA A 299 5.29 -4.51 -3.67
C ALA A 299 4.16 -3.92 -2.82
N ASN A 300 3.08 -4.66 -2.56
CA ASN A 300 2.02 -4.22 -1.66
C ASN A 300 2.54 -4.04 -0.22
N VAL A 301 3.41 -4.94 0.28
CA VAL A 301 4.03 -4.80 1.61
C VAL A 301 4.85 -3.50 1.69
N LEU A 302 5.61 -3.16 0.65
CA LEU A 302 6.36 -1.90 0.56
C LEU A 302 5.44 -0.68 0.63
N VAL A 303 4.37 -0.66 -0.18
CA VAL A 303 3.40 0.44 -0.20
C VAL A 303 2.73 0.60 1.17
N GLN A 304 2.27 -0.49 1.77
CA GLN A 304 1.61 -0.44 3.08
C GLN A 304 2.55 0.02 4.19
N ASN A 305 3.84 -0.32 4.13
CA ASN A 305 4.84 0.19 5.07
C ASN A 305 4.96 1.72 5.00
N ILE A 306 5.11 2.26 3.78
CA ILE A 306 5.20 3.71 3.54
C ILE A 306 3.94 4.42 4.03
N LEU A 307 2.76 3.87 3.71
CA LEU A 307 1.48 4.44 4.13
C LEU A 307 1.27 4.40 5.65
N LYS A 308 1.69 3.32 6.32
CA LYS A 308 1.58 3.15 7.78
C LYS A 308 2.50 4.12 8.53
N ASN A 309 3.71 4.32 8.03
CA ASN A 309 4.69 5.21 8.66
C ASN A 309 4.57 6.68 8.21
N LYS A 310 3.72 6.96 7.21
CA LYS A 310 3.56 8.28 6.58
C LYS A 310 4.89 8.86 6.07
N THR A 311 5.73 7.98 5.53
CA THR A 311 7.05 8.38 5.02
C THR A 311 6.88 9.18 3.73
N CYS A 312 7.44 10.39 3.70
CA CYS A 312 7.41 11.25 2.53
C CYS A 312 8.58 10.89 1.60
N ILE A 313 8.30 10.72 0.31
CA ILE A 313 9.34 10.50 -0.70
C ILE A 313 9.59 11.82 -1.39
N SER A 314 10.83 12.30 -1.31
CA SER A 314 11.17 13.68 -1.65
C SER A 314 12.17 13.84 -2.80
N THR A 315 12.63 12.78 -3.47
CA THR A 315 13.58 12.94 -4.60
C THR A 315 13.19 12.07 -5.77
N ALA A 316 13.52 12.52 -6.99
CA ALA A 316 13.22 11.79 -8.22
C ALA A 316 13.94 10.43 -8.29
N GLU A 317 15.17 10.35 -7.78
CA GLU A 317 15.93 9.10 -7.71
C GLU A 317 15.23 8.05 -6.84
N LYS A 318 14.69 8.46 -5.68
CA LYS A 318 13.94 7.58 -4.79
C LYS A 318 12.63 7.11 -5.42
N VAL A 319 11.95 8.01 -6.14
CA VAL A 319 10.74 7.67 -6.91
C VAL A 319 11.07 6.62 -7.97
N GLU A 320 12.14 6.82 -8.75
CA GLU A 320 12.54 5.86 -9.80
C GLU A 320 12.85 4.49 -9.20
N ALA A 321 13.63 4.45 -8.11
CA ALA A 321 13.97 3.21 -7.41
C ALA A 321 12.72 2.50 -6.85
N LEU A 322 11.82 3.23 -6.20
CA LEU A 322 10.62 2.66 -5.61
C LEU A 322 9.65 2.14 -6.68
N PHE A 323 9.43 2.91 -7.75
CA PHE A 323 8.53 2.50 -8.84
C PHE A 323 9.07 1.29 -9.61
N GLU A 324 10.38 1.14 -9.73
CA GLU A 324 10.99 -0.08 -10.30
C GLU A 324 10.77 -1.30 -9.39
N LEU A 325 10.86 -1.15 -8.05
CA LEU A 325 10.54 -2.22 -7.10
C LEU A 325 9.06 -2.62 -7.13
N MET A 326 8.17 -1.68 -7.43
CA MET A 326 6.72 -1.90 -7.49
C MET A 326 6.20 -2.15 -8.91
N LYS A 327 7.08 -2.42 -9.88
CA LYS A 327 6.67 -2.61 -11.28
C LYS A 327 5.57 -3.66 -11.48
N ALA A 328 5.50 -4.68 -10.62
CA ALA A 328 4.45 -5.71 -10.65
C ALA A 328 3.04 -5.16 -10.31
N LEU A 329 2.93 -4.04 -9.59
CA LEU A 329 1.65 -3.36 -9.32
C LEU A 329 1.28 -2.37 -10.42
N ILE A 330 2.29 -1.83 -11.11
CA ILE A 330 2.14 -0.72 -12.04
C ILE A 330 2.03 -1.20 -13.48
N ARG A 331 2.72 -2.26 -13.88
CA ARG A 331 2.71 -2.82 -15.24
C ARG A 331 1.70 -3.95 -15.39
N ASP A 332 1.11 -4.05 -16.57
CA ASP A 332 0.48 -5.30 -17.00
C ASP A 332 1.58 -6.36 -17.15
N LEU A 333 1.45 -7.45 -16.39
CA LEU A 333 2.26 -8.65 -16.55
C LEU A 333 1.59 -9.48 -17.66
N ASP A 334 2.39 -10.15 -18.50
CA ASP A 334 1.98 -10.74 -19.78
C ASP A 334 0.59 -11.44 -19.75
N GLU A 335 -0.16 -11.26 -20.84
CA GLU A 335 -1.59 -11.59 -21.06
C GLU A 335 -2.01 -13.07 -20.87
N ASP A 336 -1.09 -13.98 -20.50
CA ASP A 336 -1.32 -15.43 -20.44
C ASP A 336 -1.84 -15.95 -19.10
N VAL A 337 -1.91 -15.10 -18.05
CA VAL A 337 -2.60 -15.49 -16.83
C VAL A 337 -4.05 -15.07 -16.93
N ASN A 338 -4.86 -16.04 -17.34
CA ASN A 338 -6.33 -16.05 -17.31
C ASN A 338 -6.85 -15.99 -15.85
N ASP A 339 -6.29 -15.11 -15.03
CA ASP A 339 -6.81 -14.77 -13.71
C ASP A 339 -7.97 -13.82 -13.96
N GLU A 340 -9.18 -14.31 -13.70
CA GLU A 340 -10.24 -13.48 -13.14
C GLU A 340 -9.68 -12.86 -11.85
N LEU A 341 -8.82 -11.83 -11.98
CA LEU A 341 -8.38 -11.02 -10.86
C LEU A 341 -9.65 -10.51 -10.20
N ASP A 342 -9.82 -10.80 -8.92
CA ASP A 342 -10.92 -10.24 -8.15
C ASP A 342 -10.88 -8.72 -8.36
N VAL A 343 -11.97 -8.21 -8.92
CA VAL A 343 -12.10 -6.81 -9.29
C VAL A 343 -11.92 -5.92 -8.06
N ASP A 344 -12.29 -6.42 -6.88
CA ASP A 344 -12.11 -5.69 -5.63
C ASP A 344 -10.66 -5.73 -5.14
N ASP A 345 -9.96 -6.86 -5.24
CA ASP A 345 -8.51 -6.93 -4.96
C ASP A 345 -7.72 -5.98 -5.87
N PHE A 346 -8.02 -5.98 -7.18
CA PHE A 346 -7.38 -5.07 -8.13
C PHE A 346 -7.63 -3.60 -7.76
N LYS A 347 -8.85 -3.24 -7.35
CA LYS A 347 -9.16 -1.88 -6.91
C LYS A 347 -8.40 -1.51 -5.64
N GLU A 348 -8.30 -2.41 -4.66
CA GLU A 348 -7.56 -2.15 -3.42
C GLU A 348 -6.07 -1.91 -3.68
N GLU A 349 -5.48 -2.68 -4.60
CA GLU A 349 -4.10 -2.49 -5.05
C GLU A 349 -3.92 -1.13 -5.73
N GLN A 350 -4.76 -0.79 -6.71
CA GLN A 350 -4.65 0.49 -7.41
C GLN A 350 -4.95 1.68 -6.49
N ASN A 351 -5.84 1.53 -5.51
CA ASN A 351 -6.07 2.52 -4.46
C ASN A 351 -4.82 2.72 -3.59
N SER A 352 -4.07 1.65 -3.31
CA SER A 352 -2.81 1.74 -2.56
C SER A 352 -1.74 2.51 -3.36
N VAL A 353 -1.63 2.26 -4.67
CA VAL A 353 -0.75 3.04 -5.57
C VAL A 353 -1.20 4.50 -5.65
N ALA A 354 -2.50 4.77 -5.78
CA ALA A 354 -3.04 6.13 -5.79
C ALA A 354 -2.70 6.91 -4.50
N ARG A 355 -2.80 6.25 -3.34
CA ARG A 355 -2.41 6.82 -2.05
C ARG A 355 -0.91 7.06 -1.95
N LEU A 356 -0.08 6.17 -2.50
CA LEU A 356 1.36 6.37 -2.55
C LEU A 356 1.74 7.61 -3.37
N ILE A 357 1.10 7.83 -4.53
CA ILE A 357 1.34 9.01 -5.36
C ILE A 357 1.08 10.30 -4.57
N GLN A 358 0.09 10.30 -3.66
CA GLN A 358 -0.21 11.43 -2.78
C GLN A 358 0.81 11.63 -1.64
N MET A 359 1.73 10.69 -1.41
CA MET A 359 2.83 10.80 -0.44
C MET A 359 4.11 11.39 -1.05
N LEU A 360 4.10 11.66 -2.36
CA LEU A 360 5.23 12.27 -3.07
C LEU A 360 5.17 13.78 -2.88
N HIS A 361 6.18 14.34 -2.22
CA HIS A 361 6.26 15.79 -1.97
C HIS A 361 7.71 16.25 -1.84
N ASN A 362 8.03 17.35 -2.50
CA ASN A 362 9.22 18.14 -2.29
C ASN A 362 8.82 19.63 -2.36
N ASP A 363 9.48 20.47 -1.56
CA ASP A 363 9.26 21.92 -1.56
C ASP A 363 9.95 22.61 -2.75
N ASP A 364 10.99 21.99 -3.32
CA ASP A 364 11.68 22.49 -4.52
C ASP A 364 10.86 22.19 -5.79
N PRO A 365 10.47 23.21 -6.58
CA PRO A 365 9.61 23.02 -7.75
C PRO A 365 10.28 22.24 -8.87
N GLU A 366 11.60 22.38 -9.07
CA GLU A 366 12.32 21.63 -10.09
C GLU A 366 12.37 20.14 -9.75
N GLU A 367 12.69 19.81 -8.50
CA GLU A 367 12.72 18.42 -8.05
C GLU A 367 11.33 17.79 -8.05
N MET A 368 10.29 18.53 -7.64
CA MET A 368 8.90 18.06 -7.74
C MET A 368 8.50 17.76 -9.19
N LEU A 369 8.90 18.61 -10.14
CA LEU A 369 8.66 18.37 -11.56
C LEU A 369 9.36 17.10 -12.05
N LYS A 370 10.64 16.88 -11.67
CA LYS A 370 11.37 15.64 -11.99
C LYS A 370 10.68 14.41 -11.40
N MET A 371 10.18 14.51 -10.17
CA MET A 371 9.42 13.42 -9.54
C MET A 371 8.15 13.10 -10.33
N ILE A 372 7.37 14.11 -10.73
CA ILE A 372 6.17 13.90 -11.54
C ILE A 372 6.51 13.26 -12.88
N CYS A 373 7.58 13.71 -13.56
CA CYS A 373 8.05 13.11 -14.80
C CYS A 373 8.47 11.64 -14.63
N ALA A 374 9.14 11.30 -13.53
CA ALA A 374 9.51 9.93 -13.20
C ALA A 374 8.26 9.05 -13.00
N VAL A 375 7.29 9.51 -12.21
CA VAL A 375 6.02 8.79 -12.00
C VAL A 375 5.27 8.62 -13.32
N HIS A 376 5.19 9.68 -14.14
CA HIS A 376 4.53 9.66 -15.44
C HIS A 376 5.12 8.56 -16.34
N LYS A 377 6.46 8.53 -16.47
CA LYS A 377 7.19 7.50 -17.24
C LYS A 377 6.81 6.08 -16.82
N HIS A 378 6.71 5.80 -15.52
CA HIS A 378 6.33 4.47 -15.03
C HIS A 378 4.85 4.15 -15.26
N ILE A 379 3.94 5.10 -15.01
CA ILE A 379 2.50 4.88 -15.16
C ILE A 379 2.12 4.57 -16.63
N LEU A 380 2.79 5.17 -17.61
CA LEU A 380 2.54 4.90 -19.03
C LEU A 380 2.75 3.43 -19.41
N THR A 381 3.54 2.68 -18.64
CA THR A 381 3.76 1.24 -18.86
C THR A 381 2.65 0.35 -18.27
N GLY A 382 1.64 0.95 -17.62
CA GLY A 382 0.63 0.22 -16.84
C GLY A 382 -0.61 -0.27 -17.55
N GLY A 383 -0.78 0.12 -18.81
CA GLY A 383 -1.88 -0.30 -19.67
C GLY A 383 -3.25 0.29 -19.31
N PRO A 384 -4.28 -0.02 -20.11
CA PRO A 384 -5.54 0.72 -20.12
C PRO A 384 -6.38 0.57 -18.84
N LYS A 385 -6.19 -0.51 -18.07
CA LYS A 385 -6.95 -0.73 -16.82
C LYS A 385 -6.43 0.10 -15.65
N ARG A 386 -5.11 0.35 -15.57
CA ARG A 386 -4.48 1.06 -14.45
C ARG A 386 -4.43 2.57 -14.64
N LEU A 387 -4.26 3.04 -15.88
CA LEU A 387 -4.19 4.48 -16.20
C LEU A 387 -5.34 5.30 -15.59
N PRO A 388 -6.63 4.86 -15.64
CA PRO A 388 -7.73 5.60 -15.02
C PRO A 388 -7.63 5.72 -13.49
N CYS A 389 -6.88 4.83 -12.83
CA CYS A 389 -6.71 4.83 -11.39
C CYS A 389 -5.50 5.67 -10.92
N THR A 390 -4.43 5.71 -11.72
CA THR A 390 -3.15 6.32 -11.34
C THR A 390 -2.94 7.73 -11.89
N ILE A 391 -3.56 8.07 -13.02
CA ILE A 391 -3.48 9.43 -13.60
C ILE A 391 -4.19 10.49 -12.74
N PRO A 392 -5.45 10.31 -12.31
CA PRO A 392 -6.13 11.29 -11.47
C PRO A 392 -5.37 11.68 -10.19
N PRO A 393 -4.84 10.74 -9.37
CA PRO A 393 -4.08 11.12 -8.18
C PRO A 393 -2.76 11.83 -8.53
N LEU A 394 -2.11 11.52 -9.65
CA LEU A 394 -0.91 12.26 -10.09
C LEU A 394 -1.27 13.71 -10.40
N ILE A 395 -2.31 13.93 -11.21
CA ILE A 395 -2.77 15.28 -11.57
C ILE A 395 -3.17 16.06 -10.33
N LEU A 396 -3.99 15.47 -9.45
CA LEU A 396 -4.43 16.14 -8.23
C LEU A 396 -3.26 16.47 -7.29
N ASN A 397 -2.23 15.64 -7.22
CA ASN A 397 -1.03 15.95 -6.42
C ASN A 397 -0.25 17.13 -7.03
N SER A 398 -0.08 17.13 -8.35
CA SER A 398 0.56 18.22 -9.09
C SER A 398 -0.21 19.54 -8.94
N LEU A 399 -1.54 19.52 -9.05
CA LEU A 399 -2.39 20.71 -8.90
C LEU A 399 -2.35 21.27 -7.46
N LYS A 400 -2.28 20.41 -6.43
CA LYS A 400 -2.05 20.84 -5.05
C LYS A 400 -0.73 21.58 -4.90
N PHE A 401 0.32 21.12 -5.59
CA PHE A 401 1.62 21.78 -5.59
C PHE A 401 1.57 23.15 -6.29
N VAL A 402 0.99 23.21 -7.50
CA VAL A 402 0.82 24.47 -8.26
C VAL A 402 0.08 25.52 -7.43
N ARG A 403 -1.04 25.16 -6.78
CA ARG A 403 -1.79 26.09 -5.91
C ARG A 403 -0.97 26.60 -4.71
N ARG A 404 0.00 25.83 -4.21
CA ARG A 404 0.89 26.26 -3.12
C ARG A 404 1.97 27.22 -3.61
N LEU A 405 2.51 27.01 -4.81
CA LEU A 405 3.46 27.96 -5.41
C LEU A 405 2.82 29.36 -5.47
N HIS A 406 1.58 29.44 -5.95
CA HIS A 406 0.80 30.69 -5.99
C HIS A 406 0.62 31.37 -4.64
N SER A 407 0.48 30.61 -3.54
CA SER A 407 0.34 31.19 -2.20
C SER A 407 1.64 31.75 -1.60
N HIS A 408 2.81 31.34 -2.12
CA HIS A 408 4.12 31.75 -1.62
C HIS A 408 4.79 32.85 -2.46
N ASP A 409 4.19 33.22 -3.60
CA ASP A 409 4.81 34.04 -4.64
C ASP A 409 4.63 35.57 -4.51
N GLU A 410 4.10 36.08 -3.39
CA GLU A 410 3.99 37.54 -3.18
C GLU A 410 5.37 38.26 -3.08
N ASN A 411 6.51 37.54 -3.07
CA ASN A 411 7.85 38.11 -2.85
C ASN A 411 8.97 37.64 -3.83
N ALA A 412 8.66 36.91 -4.91
CA ALA A 412 9.69 36.42 -5.85
C ALA A 412 9.88 37.34 -7.08
N PRO A 413 11.08 37.38 -7.71
CA PRO A 413 11.35 38.17 -8.91
C PRO A 413 10.57 37.66 -10.14
N GLU A 414 9.96 38.58 -10.88
CA GLU A 414 8.95 38.37 -11.94
C GLU A 414 9.39 37.45 -13.12
N ASP A 415 10.68 37.29 -13.40
CA ASP A 415 11.16 36.60 -14.62
C ASP A 415 11.33 35.07 -14.49
N GLU A 416 11.56 34.52 -13.28
CA GLU A 416 11.71 33.06 -13.06
C GLU A 416 10.44 32.38 -12.53
N ALA A 417 9.59 33.13 -11.80
CA ALA A 417 8.34 32.65 -11.24
C ALA A 417 7.26 32.36 -12.32
N SER A 418 7.24 33.14 -13.40
CA SER A 418 6.20 33.03 -14.44
C SER A 418 6.28 31.74 -15.30
N ALA A 419 7.47 31.17 -15.49
CA ALA A 419 7.66 30.04 -16.42
C ALA A 419 7.47 28.66 -15.76
N MET A 420 7.52 28.57 -14.43
CA MET A 420 7.45 27.28 -13.74
C MET A 420 6.04 26.68 -13.77
N PRO A 421 4.95 27.40 -13.44
CA PRO A 421 3.59 26.86 -13.56
C PRO A 421 3.26 26.39 -14.97
N GLU A 422 3.71 27.09 -16.02
CA GLU A 422 3.52 26.67 -17.41
C GLU A 422 4.14 25.29 -17.70
N LYS A 423 5.35 25.00 -17.21
CA LYS A 423 5.98 23.68 -17.34
C LYS A 423 5.16 22.59 -16.65
N PHE A 424 4.59 22.88 -15.48
CA PHE A 424 3.69 21.95 -14.79
C PHE A 424 2.43 21.69 -15.63
N PHE A 425 1.80 22.71 -16.19
CA PHE A 425 0.62 22.51 -17.04
C PHE A 425 0.94 21.77 -18.34
N GLN A 426 2.10 22.00 -18.95
CA GLN A 426 2.56 21.25 -20.13
C GLN A 426 2.69 19.75 -19.83
N ILE A 427 3.32 19.37 -18.71
CA ILE A 427 3.43 17.95 -18.33
C ILE A 427 2.05 17.37 -17.95
N LEU A 428 1.18 18.15 -17.30
CA LEU A 428 -0.19 17.72 -16.98
C LEU A 428 -1.02 17.46 -18.24
N ASN A 429 -0.86 18.27 -19.27
CA ASN A 429 -1.50 18.04 -20.57
C ASN A 429 -1.03 16.70 -21.17
N GLN A 430 0.28 16.45 -21.21
CA GLN A 430 0.83 15.17 -21.70
C GLN A 430 0.33 13.96 -20.89
N ILE A 431 0.20 14.11 -19.57
CA ILE A 431 -0.34 13.07 -18.69
C ILE A 431 -1.81 12.78 -19.02
N ILE A 432 -2.64 13.80 -19.28
CA ILE A 432 -4.05 13.60 -19.63
C ILE A 432 -4.18 13.04 -21.05
N GLU A 433 -3.34 13.46 -22.00
CA GLU A 433 -3.30 12.92 -23.37
C GLU A 433 -3.06 11.40 -23.38
N ALA A 434 -2.33 10.88 -22.41
CA ALA A 434 -2.15 9.43 -22.23
C ALA A 434 -3.46 8.67 -21.94
N LEU A 435 -4.55 9.34 -21.54
CA LEU A 435 -5.87 8.72 -21.41
C LEU A 435 -6.60 8.56 -22.75
N SER A 436 -6.13 9.19 -23.85
CA SER A 436 -6.77 9.07 -25.17
C SER A 436 -6.83 7.65 -25.71
N ILE A 437 -5.89 6.78 -25.30
CA ILE A 437 -5.87 5.36 -25.68
C ILE A 437 -6.85 4.50 -24.87
N VAL A 438 -7.54 5.07 -23.87
CA VAL A 438 -8.44 4.38 -22.95
C VAL A 438 -9.87 4.92 -23.14
N PRO A 439 -10.91 4.06 -23.16
CA PRO A 439 -12.29 4.50 -23.36
C PRO A 439 -12.91 5.15 -22.10
N VAL A 440 -12.29 6.21 -21.58
CA VAL A 440 -12.75 6.97 -20.39
C VAL A 440 -12.81 8.49 -20.65
N PRO A 441 -13.48 8.96 -21.72
CA PRO A 441 -13.47 10.37 -22.11
C PRO A 441 -14.08 11.30 -21.06
N GLU A 442 -15.05 10.82 -20.26
CA GLU A 442 -15.64 11.59 -19.16
C GLU A 442 -14.64 11.92 -18.05
N LEU A 443 -13.68 11.03 -17.78
CA LEU A 443 -12.64 11.25 -16.78
C LEU A 443 -11.63 12.27 -17.31
N ALA A 444 -11.15 12.10 -18.54
CA ALA A 444 -10.22 13.03 -19.17
C ALA A 444 -10.82 14.46 -19.25
N LEU A 445 -12.10 14.59 -19.61
CA LEU A 445 -12.79 15.88 -19.62
C LEU A 445 -12.79 16.54 -18.24
N LYS A 446 -13.09 15.80 -17.17
CA LYS A 446 -13.05 16.33 -15.80
C LYS A 446 -11.66 16.81 -15.42
N LEU A 447 -10.63 16.04 -15.78
CA LEU A 447 -9.23 16.39 -15.50
C LEU A 447 -8.80 17.66 -16.24
N TYR A 448 -9.18 17.81 -17.51
CA TYR A 448 -8.94 19.05 -18.25
C TYR A 448 -9.63 20.26 -17.63
N LEU A 449 -10.89 20.11 -17.18
CA LEU A 449 -11.60 21.20 -16.51
C LEU A 449 -10.97 21.59 -15.16
N GLU A 450 -10.48 20.64 -14.37
CA GLU A 450 -9.75 20.90 -13.12
C GLU A 450 -8.41 21.60 -13.38
N CYS A 451 -7.67 21.17 -14.41
CA CYS A 451 -6.45 21.86 -14.85
C CYS A 451 -6.74 23.28 -15.36
N ALA A 452 -7.86 23.49 -16.06
CA ALA A 452 -8.28 24.82 -16.49
C ALA A 452 -8.61 25.73 -15.31
N GLU A 453 -9.31 25.24 -14.28
CA GLU A 453 -9.62 25.99 -13.06
C GLU A 453 -8.32 26.37 -12.32
N ALA A 454 -7.36 25.44 -12.21
CA ALA A 454 -6.06 25.74 -11.62
C ALA A 454 -5.23 26.73 -12.45
N ALA A 455 -5.26 26.65 -13.79
CA ALA A 455 -4.58 27.62 -14.66
C ALA A 455 -5.21 29.02 -14.57
N ASN A 456 -6.52 29.08 -14.32
CA ASN A 456 -7.23 30.32 -14.03
C ASN A 456 -6.81 30.93 -12.70
N ASP A 457 -6.66 30.12 -11.64
CA ASP A 457 -6.11 30.58 -10.36
C ASP A 457 -4.65 31.02 -10.50
N SER A 458 -3.98 30.59 -11.57
CA SER A 458 -2.59 30.92 -11.87
C SER A 458 -2.37 32.08 -12.85
N ASP A 459 -3.43 32.80 -13.26
CA ASP A 459 -3.34 33.90 -14.23
C ASP A 459 -2.71 33.52 -15.59
N LEU A 460 -2.84 32.25 -16.01
CA LEU A 460 -2.39 31.74 -17.33
C LEU A 460 -3.55 31.54 -18.33
N GLU A 461 -3.99 32.62 -18.99
CA GLU A 461 -5.14 32.59 -19.91
C GLU A 461 -4.97 31.62 -21.08
N PRO A 462 -3.82 31.60 -21.80
CA PRO A 462 -3.64 30.72 -22.96
C PRO A 462 -3.75 29.25 -22.59
N VAL A 463 -3.16 28.87 -21.46
CA VAL A 463 -3.16 27.50 -20.93
C VAL A 463 -4.58 27.08 -20.52
N ALA A 464 -5.29 27.94 -19.80
CA ALA A 464 -6.68 27.70 -19.44
C ALA A 464 -7.58 27.53 -20.67
N TYR A 465 -7.37 28.34 -21.71
CA TYR A 465 -8.14 28.27 -22.95
C TYR A 465 -7.85 26.99 -23.75
N GLU A 466 -6.60 26.54 -23.78
CA GLU A 466 -6.19 25.28 -24.39
C GLU A 466 -6.88 24.08 -23.72
N PHE A 467 -6.84 23.99 -22.40
CA PHE A 467 -7.52 22.92 -21.66
C PHE A 467 -9.04 22.91 -21.90
N PHE A 468 -9.68 24.08 -21.95
CA PHE A 468 -11.11 24.17 -22.32
C PHE A 468 -11.36 23.68 -23.75
N THR A 469 -10.48 24.01 -24.68
CA THR A 469 -10.59 23.56 -26.07
C THR A 469 -10.48 22.04 -26.16
N GLN A 470 -9.54 21.42 -25.45
CA GLN A 470 -9.43 19.97 -25.36
C GLN A 470 -10.68 19.32 -24.72
N ALA A 471 -11.22 19.91 -23.66
CA ALA A 471 -12.46 19.45 -23.05
C ALA A 471 -13.67 19.51 -24.01
N TYR A 472 -13.77 20.57 -24.83
CA TYR A 472 -14.80 20.67 -25.88
C TYR A 472 -14.61 19.63 -26.98
N MET A 473 -13.37 19.40 -27.43
CA MET A 473 -13.07 18.36 -28.43
C MET A 473 -13.52 16.97 -27.94
N LEU A 474 -13.18 16.60 -26.70
CA LEU A 474 -13.64 15.34 -26.10
C LEU A 474 -15.17 15.25 -26.01
N TYR A 475 -15.84 16.34 -25.64
CA TYR A 475 -17.30 16.40 -25.59
C TYR A 475 -17.93 16.17 -26.98
N GLU A 476 -17.32 16.71 -28.04
CA GLU A 476 -17.85 16.63 -29.41
C GLU A 476 -17.58 15.28 -30.07
N GLU A 477 -16.38 14.73 -29.90
CA GLU A 477 -15.90 13.58 -30.68
C GLU A 477 -16.08 12.24 -29.94
N GLU A 478 -15.89 12.22 -28.62
CA GLU A 478 -15.79 10.97 -27.84
C GLU A 478 -17.02 10.69 -26.95
N ILE A 479 -17.66 11.72 -26.39
CA ILE A 479 -18.80 11.54 -25.48
C ILE A 479 -20.12 11.43 -26.27
N SER A 480 -20.55 10.19 -26.51
CA SER A 480 -21.79 9.89 -27.25
C SER A 480 -23.00 9.56 -26.37
N ASP A 481 -22.80 9.10 -25.12
CA ASP A 481 -23.92 8.78 -24.22
C ASP A 481 -24.69 10.05 -23.79
N SER A 482 -26.02 10.00 -23.91
CA SER A 482 -26.87 11.16 -23.65
C SER A 482 -26.82 11.64 -22.19
N LYS A 483 -26.64 10.76 -21.20
CA LYS A 483 -26.54 11.18 -19.79
C LYS A 483 -25.16 11.74 -19.48
N ALA A 484 -24.12 11.12 -20.05
CA ALA A 484 -22.74 11.60 -19.98
C ALA A 484 -22.60 13.01 -20.59
N GLN A 485 -23.17 13.24 -21.77
CA GLN A 485 -23.21 14.57 -22.41
C GLN A 485 -23.87 15.61 -21.51
N VAL A 486 -25.01 15.29 -20.91
CA VAL A 486 -25.68 16.20 -19.98
C VAL A 486 -24.79 16.51 -18.78
N THR A 487 -24.14 15.51 -18.20
CA THR A 487 -23.23 15.73 -17.06
C THR A 487 -22.02 16.59 -17.47
N ALA A 488 -21.38 16.25 -18.59
CA ALA A 488 -20.22 16.96 -19.12
C ALA A 488 -20.53 18.44 -19.42
N ILE A 489 -21.65 18.73 -20.09
CA ILE A 489 -21.99 20.14 -20.40
C ILE A 489 -22.29 20.95 -19.15
N HIS A 490 -22.92 20.37 -18.12
CA HIS A 490 -23.14 21.06 -16.86
C HIS A 490 -21.82 21.32 -16.12
N LEU A 491 -20.86 20.40 -16.19
CA LEU A 491 -19.51 20.63 -15.65
C LEU A 491 -18.80 21.74 -16.40
N ILE A 492 -18.81 21.73 -17.74
CA ILE A 492 -18.24 22.80 -18.58
C ILE A 492 -18.84 24.16 -18.21
N ILE A 493 -20.16 24.27 -18.11
CA ILE A 493 -20.85 25.51 -17.72
C ILE A 493 -20.44 25.94 -16.31
N GLY A 494 -20.44 25.00 -15.36
CA GLY A 494 -20.10 25.28 -13.96
C GLY A 494 -18.64 25.69 -13.75
N THR A 495 -17.71 25.14 -14.53
CA THR A 495 -16.31 25.56 -14.53
C THR A 495 -16.19 26.93 -15.20
N LEU A 496 -16.75 27.12 -16.40
CA LEU A 496 -16.68 28.40 -17.13
C LEU A 496 -17.29 29.58 -16.36
N GLN A 497 -18.29 29.32 -15.51
CA GLN A 497 -18.86 30.31 -14.61
C GLN A 497 -17.85 30.81 -13.56
N ARG A 498 -16.94 29.94 -13.09
CA ARG A 498 -15.91 30.26 -12.10
C ARG A 498 -14.65 30.89 -12.71
N MET A 499 -14.46 30.74 -14.02
CA MET A 499 -13.35 31.34 -14.75
C MET A 499 -13.48 32.86 -14.83
N HIS A 500 -12.46 33.57 -14.39
CA HIS A 500 -12.38 35.04 -14.42
C HIS A 500 -11.24 35.56 -15.31
N ILE A 501 -10.34 34.68 -15.71
CA ILE A 501 -9.14 35.02 -16.47
C ILE A 501 -9.39 35.38 -17.95
N PHE A 502 -10.47 34.86 -18.55
CA PHE A 502 -10.68 34.99 -19.99
C PHE A 502 -11.02 36.42 -20.41
N GLY A 503 -10.31 36.92 -21.41
CA GLY A 503 -10.67 38.12 -22.14
C GLY A 503 -12.02 37.99 -22.83
N VAL A 504 -12.60 39.14 -23.22
CA VAL A 504 -13.96 39.22 -23.78
C VAL A 504 -14.16 38.29 -24.98
N GLU A 505 -13.20 38.24 -25.91
CA GLU A 505 -13.30 37.42 -27.14
C GLU A 505 -13.24 35.91 -26.85
N ASN A 506 -12.27 35.48 -26.04
CA ASN A 506 -12.11 34.09 -25.65
C ASN A 506 -13.32 33.61 -24.85
N ARG A 507 -13.78 34.41 -23.89
CA ARG A 507 -14.96 34.09 -23.08
C ARG A 507 -16.23 34.02 -23.93
N ASP A 508 -16.42 34.94 -24.87
CA ASP A 508 -17.57 34.94 -25.77
C ASP A 508 -17.59 33.68 -26.63
N THR A 509 -16.43 33.29 -27.17
CA THR A 509 -16.25 32.07 -27.97
C THR A 509 -16.62 30.81 -27.18
N LEU A 510 -16.08 30.65 -25.97
CA LEU A 510 -16.37 29.50 -25.11
C LEU A 510 -17.83 29.46 -24.67
N THR A 511 -18.42 30.61 -24.35
CA THR A 511 -19.82 30.71 -23.93
C THR A 511 -20.77 30.42 -25.10
N HIS A 512 -20.44 30.88 -26.31
CA HIS A 512 -21.20 30.56 -27.52
C HIS A 512 -21.17 29.06 -27.83
N LYS A 513 -20.01 28.40 -27.67
CA LYS A 513 -19.91 26.93 -27.78
C LYS A 513 -20.78 26.23 -26.73
N ALA A 514 -20.66 26.57 -25.44
CA ALA A 514 -21.47 25.98 -24.36
C ALA A 514 -22.97 26.10 -24.62
N THR A 515 -23.44 27.30 -24.99
CA THR A 515 -24.85 27.55 -25.32
C THR A 515 -25.30 26.79 -26.56
N GLY A 516 -24.43 26.68 -27.56
CA GLY A 516 -24.64 25.88 -28.77
C GLY A 516 -24.86 24.40 -28.45
N TYR A 517 -23.97 23.80 -27.65
CA TYR A 517 -24.07 22.39 -27.26
C TYR A 517 -25.25 22.10 -26.33
N SER A 518 -25.50 22.98 -25.36
CA SER A 518 -26.68 22.88 -24.49
C SER A 518 -27.98 22.82 -25.29
N ALA A 519 -28.04 23.54 -26.40
CA ALA A 519 -29.19 23.53 -27.29
C ALA A 519 -29.18 22.42 -28.35
N LYS A 520 -28.18 21.54 -28.39
CA LYS A 520 -28.14 20.36 -29.26
C LYS A 520 -28.41 19.05 -28.51
N LEU A 521 -28.58 19.09 -27.19
CA LEU A 521 -28.94 17.91 -26.40
C LEU A 521 -30.21 17.23 -26.91
N LEU A 522 -30.20 15.90 -26.90
CA LEU A 522 -31.25 15.07 -27.50
C LEU A 522 -32.60 15.21 -26.77
N LYS A 523 -32.58 15.14 -25.44
CA LYS A 523 -33.78 15.18 -24.60
C LYS A 523 -34.17 16.63 -24.28
N LYS A 524 -35.44 16.98 -24.53
CA LYS A 524 -35.96 18.33 -24.30
C LYS A 524 -35.86 18.83 -22.85
N PRO A 525 -36.16 18.01 -21.82
CA PRO A 525 -35.96 18.45 -20.44
C PRO A 525 -34.50 18.81 -20.16
N ASP A 526 -33.56 17.97 -20.59
CA ASP A 526 -32.13 18.20 -20.35
C ASP A 526 -31.60 19.39 -21.16
N GLN A 527 -32.06 19.54 -22.40
CA GLN A 527 -31.82 20.71 -23.25
C GLN A 527 -32.30 22.00 -22.58
N CYS A 528 -33.51 21.98 -22.00
CA CYS A 528 -34.07 23.11 -21.28
C CYS A 528 -33.21 23.51 -20.08
N ARG A 529 -32.79 22.51 -19.29
CA ARG A 529 -31.96 22.71 -18.10
C ARG A 529 -30.58 23.26 -18.40
N ALA A 530 -29.90 22.69 -19.38
CA ALA A 530 -28.61 23.20 -19.83
C ALA A 530 -28.71 24.62 -20.38
N VAL A 531 -29.74 24.93 -21.18
CA VAL A 531 -29.91 26.26 -21.79
C VAL A 531 -30.20 27.35 -20.76
N TYR A 532 -31.08 27.11 -19.77
CA TYR A 532 -31.24 28.10 -18.71
C TYR A 532 -29.99 28.15 -17.82
N ALA A 533 -29.23 27.06 -17.65
CA ALA A 533 -27.98 27.10 -16.87
C ALA A 533 -26.97 28.04 -17.52
N CYS A 534 -26.88 28.07 -18.85
CA CYS A 534 -26.04 29.04 -19.57
C CYS A 534 -26.39 30.50 -19.31
N SER A 535 -27.59 30.83 -18.82
CA SER A 535 -27.92 32.22 -18.46
C SER A 535 -27.00 32.76 -17.36
N HIS A 536 -26.49 31.89 -16.48
CA HIS A 536 -25.53 32.25 -15.44
C HIS A 536 -24.13 32.58 -15.97
N LEU A 537 -23.81 32.27 -17.24
CA LEU A 537 -22.54 32.65 -17.86
C LEU A 537 -22.49 34.13 -18.26
N PHE A 538 -23.67 34.75 -18.45
CA PHE A 538 -23.86 36.14 -18.87
C PHE A 538 -24.19 37.08 -17.71
N TRP A 539 -24.10 36.60 -16.47
CA TRP A 539 -24.36 37.43 -15.29
C TRP A 539 -23.65 36.87 -14.06
N VAL A 540 -22.50 37.48 -13.73
CA VAL A 540 -21.69 37.17 -12.55
C VAL A 540 -21.61 38.44 -11.71
N ASP A 541 -21.89 38.35 -10.41
CA ASP A 541 -22.08 39.53 -9.55
C ASP A 541 -20.81 40.38 -9.43
N ASP A 542 -19.63 39.73 -9.40
CA ASP A 542 -18.33 40.34 -9.13
C ASP A 542 -17.60 40.86 -10.40
N GLN A 543 -18.19 40.68 -11.60
CA GLN A 543 -17.55 41.05 -12.87
C GLN A 543 -18.49 41.86 -13.76
N ASP A 544 -18.36 43.19 -13.71
CA ASP A 544 -19.21 44.11 -14.47
C ASP A 544 -19.09 43.92 -16.00
N ASN A 545 -17.93 43.50 -16.49
CA ASN A 545 -17.69 43.24 -17.92
C ASN A 545 -18.53 42.08 -18.49
N ILE A 546 -19.14 41.25 -17.63
CA ILE A 546 -19.89 40.05 -18.03
C ILE A 546 -21.41 40.25 -17.91
N LYS A 547 -21.88 41.35 -17.32
CA LYS A 547 -23.30 41.59 -17.04
C LYS A 547 -24.08 41.96 -18.32
N ASP A 548 -24.57 40.94 -19.04
CA ASP A 548 -25.40 41.09 -20.23
C ASP A 548 -26.82 40.55 -19.99
N GLY A 549 -27.70 41.43 -19.53
CA GLY A 549 -29.10 41.10 -19.25
C GLY A 549 -29.93 40.71 -20.48
N GLU A 550 -29.52 41.13 -21.69
CA GLU A 550 -30.22 40.74 -22.92
C GLU A 550 -29.95 39.28 -23.26
N ARG A 551 -28.70 38.83 -23.14
CA ARG A 551 -28.31 37.43 -23.36
C ARG A 551 -28.85 36.50 -22.27
N VAL A 552 -28.92 36.95 -21.02
CA VAL A 552 -29.63 36.25 -19.93
C VAL A 552 -31.08 35.99 -20.35
N LEU A 553 -31.80 37.04 -20.76
CA LEU A 553 -33.19 36.94 -21.17
C LEU A 553 -33.35 36.06 -22.43
N LEU A 554 -32.40 36.12 -23.36
CA LEU A 554 -32.40 35.28 -24.56
C LEU A 554 -32.32 33.78 -24.19
N CYS A 555 -31.43 33.41 -23.27
CA CYS A 555 -31.31 32.04 -22.77
C CYS A 555 -32.59 31.58 -22.09
N LEU A 556 -33.16 32.41 -21.21
CA LEU A 556 -34.40 32.10 -20.51
C LEU A 556 -35.60 31.98 -21.45
N LYS A 557 -35.73 32.85 -22.46
CA LYS A 557 -36.76 32.75 -23.50
C LYS A 557 -36.57 31.49 -24.35
N ARG A 558 -35.33 31.11 -24.67
CA ARG A 558 -35.02 29.88 -25.40
C ARG A 558 -35.39 28.64 -24.57
N ALA A 559 -35.03 28.61 -23.29
CA ALA A 559 -35.44 27.55 -22.36
C ALA A 559 -36.97 27.44 -22.28
N LEU A 560 -37.68 28.57 -22.17
CA LEU A 560 -39.15 28.59 -22.16
C LEU A 560 -39.75 28.03 -23.46
N ARG A 561 -39.18 28.32 -24.64
CA ARG A 561 -39.61 27.72 -25.92
C ARG A 561 -39.39 26.20 -25.93
N ILE A 562 -38.27 25.73 -25.39
CA ILE A 562 -37.95 24.30 -25.30
C ILE A 562 -38.91 23.59 -24.33
N ALA A 563 -39.19 24.19 -23.17
CA ALA A 563 -40.16 23.69 -22.20
C ALA A 563 -41.57 23.59 -22.81
N ASN A 564 -42.02 24.61 -23.55
CA ASN A 564 -43.29 24.56 -24.28
C ASN A 564 -43.33 23.43 -25.31
N ALA A 565 -42.25 23.23 -26.08
CA ALA A 565 -42.18 22.11 -27.03
C ALA A 565 -42.22 20.75 -26.31
N ALA A 566 -41.54 20.62 -25.16
CA ALA A 566 -41.57 19.42 -24.33
C ALA A 566 -42.99 19.12 -23.83
N GLN A 567 -43.69 20.14 -23.32
CA GLN A 567 -45.07 20.07 -22.86
C GLN A 567 -46.00 19.62 -24.01
N GLN A 568 -45.91 20.24 -25.18
CA GLN A 568 -46.73 19.86 -26.33
C GLN A 568 -46.52 18.40 -26.77
N MET A 569 -45.27 17.93 -26.83
CA MET A 569 -44.97 16.53 -27.19
C MET A 569 -45.51 15.53 -26.17
N SER A 570 -45.48 15.87 -24.88
CA SER A 570 -46.02 15.01 -23.82
C SER A 570 -47.55 14.94 -23.85
N THR A 571 -48.24 16.07 -24.07
CA THR A 571 -49.71 16.08 -24.23
C THR A 571 -50.19 15.30 -25.46
N ALA A 572 -49.38 15.23 -26.52
CA ALA A 572 -49.66 14.44 -27.71
C ALA A 572 -49.45 12.92 -27.50
N THR A 573 -48.54 12.54 -26.60
CA THR A 573 -48.21 11.15 -26.29
C THR A 573 -48.99 10.72 -25.04
N ARG A 574 -50.25 10.28 -25.23
CA ARG A 574 -51.14 9.84 -24.14
C ARG A 574 -50.43 8.86 -23.19
N GLY A 575 -49.95 9.35 -22.04
CA GLY A 575 -49.28 8.53 -21.02
C GLY A 575 -48.08 9.16 -20.30
N SER A 576 -47.57 10.32 -20.73
CA SER A 576 -46.54 11.06 -19.97
C SER A 576 -47.03 12.46 -19.65
N SER A 577 -47.16 12.79 -18.37
CA SER A 577 -47.36 14.18 -17.99
C SER A 577 -46.18 15.02 -18.43
N GLY A 578 -46.49 16.11 -19.12
CA GLY A 578 -45.51 17.14 -19.42
C GLY A 578 -44.97 17.74 -18.15
N SER A 579 -43.67 18.00 -18.13
CA SER A 579 -42.99 18.47 -16.95
C SER A 579 -43.30 19.95 -16.75
N VAL A 580 -44.48 20.27 -16.18
CA VAL A 580 -44.81 21.59 -15.62
C VAL A 580 -43.69 22.08 -14.69
N LEU A 581 -43.01 21.12 -14.06
CA LEU A 581 -41.81 21.29 -13.27
C LEU A 581 -40.69 22.07 -14.00
N LEU A 582 -40.51 21.93 -15.32
CA LEU A 582 -39.57 22.77 -16.08
C LEU A 582 -39.95 24.25 -16.08
N PHE A 583 -41.25 24.58 -16.18
CA PHE A 583 -41.70 25.97 -16.11
C PHE A 583 -41.47 26.56 -14.71
N ILE A 584 -41.68 25.75 -13.65
CA ILE A 584 -41.41 26.15 -12.27
C ILE A 584 -39.90 26.38 -12.06
N GLU A 585 -39.04 25.50 -12.58
CA GLU A 585 -37.58 25.67 -12.57
C GLU A 585 -37.17 26.98 -13.28
N ILE A 586 -37.71 27.25 -14.47
CA ILE A 586 -37.46 28.50 -15.20
C ILE A 586 -37.94 29.70 -14.39
N LEU A 587 -39.12 29.65 -13.79
CA LEU A 587 -39.65 30.73 -12.95
C LEU A 587 -38.68 31.07 -11.81
N ASN A 588 -38.12 30.05 -11.14
CA ASN A 588 -37.12 30.26 -10.11
C ASN A 588 -35.84 30.91 -10.65
N LYS A 589 -35.45 30.63 -11.90
CA LYS A 589 -34.34 31.36 -12.56
C LYS A 589 -34.71 32.81 -12.88
N TYR A 590 -35.93 33.09 -13.35
CA TYR A 590 -36.39 34.47 -13.52
C TYR A 590 -36.37 35.24 -12.20
N LEU A 591 -36.86 34.64 -11.11
CA LEU A 591 -36.84 35.24 -9.77
C LEU A 591 -35.40 35.52 -9.29
N TYR A 592 -34.48 34.57 -9.50
CA TYR A 592 -33.07 34.75 -9.16
C TYR A 592 -32.48 36.00 -9.85
N PHE A 593 -32.62 36.13 -11.17
CA PHE A 593 -32.06 37.28 -11.89
C PHE A 593 -32.83 38.58 -11.63
N PHE A 594 -34.12 38.50 -11.32
CA PHE A 594 -34.90 39.64 -10.87
C PHE A 594 -34.35 40.21 -9.55
N GLU A 595 -33.98 39.35 -8.60
CA GLU A 595 -33.32 39.76 -7.36
C GLU A 595 -31.94 40.37 -7.60
N LYS A 596 -31.17 39.81 -8.52
CA LYS A 596 -29.85 40.35 -8.94
C LYS A 596 -29.95 41.68 -9.70
N GLY A 597 -31.15 42.15 -10.02
CA GLY A 597 -31.38 43.45 -10.63
C GLY A 597 -31.22 43.50 -12.15
N VAL A 598 -31.39 42.37 -12.84
CA VAL A 598 -31.39 42.32 -14.32
C VAL A 598 -32.58 43.10 -14.87
N SER A 599 -32.33 44.27 -15.45
CA SER A 599 -33.38 45.21 -15.89
C SER A 599 -34.36 44.65 -16.94
N GLN A 600 -33.88 43.71 -17.75
CA GLN A 600 -34.64 43.06 -18.83
C GLN A 600 -35.67 42.06 -18.28
N ILE A 601 -35.52 41.62 -17.03
CA ILE A 601 -36.49 40.76 -16.35
C ILE A 601 -37.42 41.64 -15.55
N ASN A 602 -38.66 41.74 -16.02
CA ASN A 602 -39.67 42.61 -15.43
C ASN A 602 -40.78 41.80 -14.75
N VAL A 603 -41.55 42.47 -13.90
CA VAL A 603 -42.69 41.86 -13.20
C VAL A 603 -43.69 41.24 -14.19
N ALA A 604 -43.91 41.86 -15.35
CA ALA A 604 -44.82 41.32 -16.36
C ALA A 604 -44.38 39.94 -16.88
N SER A 605 -43.08 39.72 -17.07
CA SER A 605 -42.56 38.42 -17.51
C SER A 605 -42.71 37.33 -16.45
N ILE A 606 -42.51 37.67 -15.17
CA ILE A 606 -42.71 36.76 -14.04
C ILE A 606 -44.20 36.43 -13.88
N GLN A 607 -45.06 37.45 -13.94
CA GLN A 607 -46.51 37.32 -13.84
C GLN A 607 -47.06 36.41 -14.95
N SER A 608 -46.64 36.65 -16.20
CA SER A 608 -47.03 35.82 -17.34
C SER A 608 -46.62 34.35 -17.18
N LEU A 609 -45.46 34.09 -16.57
CA LEU A 609 -44.99 32.73 -16.33
C LEU A 609 -45.75 32.04 -15.19
N ILE A 610 -46.11 32.76 -14.13
CA ILE A 610 -46.99 32.26 -13.04
C ILE A 610 -48.37 31.89 -13.60
N GLU A 611 -48.94 32.74 -14.45
CA GLU A 611 -50.23 32.50 -15.12
C GLU A 611 -50.16 31.28 -16.05
N LEU A 612 -49.07 31.14 -16.81
CA LEU A 612 -48.83 29.97 -17.66
C LEU A 612 -48.77 28.68 -16.83
N ILE A 613 -47.97 28.65 -15.75
CA ILE A 613 -47.86 27.49 -14.85
C ILE A 613 -49.23 27.13 -14.26
N THR A 614 -49.96 28.14 -13.76
CA THR A 614 -51.29 27.94 -13.16
C THR A 614 -52.27 27.34 -14.17
N THR A 615 -52.24 27.82 -15.41
CA THR A 615 -53.11 27.33 -16.49
C THR A 615 -52.79 25.87 -16.86
N GLU A 616 -51.50 25.54 -17.00
CA GLU A 616 -51.05 24.18 -17.34
C GLU A 616 -51.34 23.17 -16.22
N MET A 617 -51.21 23.58 -14.96
CA MET A 617 -51.57 22.76 -13.78
C MET A 617 -53.07 22.50 -13.65
N GLN A 618 -53.90 23.46 -14.09
CA GLN A 618 -55.36 23.35 -14.06
C GLN A 618 -55.93 22.65 -15.30
N SER A 619 -55.10 22.35 -16.31
CA SER A 619 -55.55 21.72 -17.54
C SER A 619 -55.99 20.27 -17.30
N GLU A 620 -57.18 19.90 -17.80
CA GLU A 620 -57.79 18.58 -17.60
C GLU A 620 -56.98 17.39 -18.18
N ASN A 621 -55.98 17.69 -19.00
CA ASN A 621 -55.11 16.71 -19.67
C ASN A 621 -53.82 16.38 -18.90
N THR A 622 -53.52 17.08 -17.80
CA THR A 622 -52.31 16.87 -17.00
C THR A 622 -52.62 15.94 -15.81
N THR A 623 -51.89 14.84 -15.62
CA THR A 623 -52.03 14.07 -14.38
C THR A 623 -51.41 14.85 -13.23
N ALA A 624 -52.09 14.96 -12.09
CA ALA A 624 -51.54 15.63 -10.91
C ALA A 624 -50.17 15.03 -10.53
N ASP A 625 -49.14 15.88 -10.48
CA ASP A 625 -47.80 15.55 -9.98
C ASP A 625 -47.62 16.24 -8.61
N PRO A 626 -47.76 15.49 -7.50
CA PRO A 626 -47.64 16.05 -6.15
C PRO A 626 -46.32 16.78 -5.90
N ALA A 627 -45.24 16.39 -6.60
CA ALA A 627 -43.94 17.04 -6.47
C ALA A 627 -43.94 18.42 -7.14
N ALA A 628 -44.54 18.55 -8.33
CA ALA A 628 -44.69 19.83 -9.02
C ALA A 628 -45.61 20.79 -8.24
N ASP A 629 -46.71 20.28 -7.67
CA ASP A 629 -47.64 21.06 -6.84
C ASP A 629 -46.94 21.65 -5.61
N THR A 630 -46.19 20.80 -4.89
CA THR A 630 -45.45 21.19 -3.69
C THR A 630 -44.34 22.19 -4.02
N TYR A 631 -43.64 21.99 -5.14
CA TYR A 631 -42.57 22.88 -5.57
C TYR A 631 -43.12 24.26 -5.96
N PHE A 632 -44.20 24.31 -6.73
CA PHE A 632 -44.85 25.58 -7.10
C PHE A 632 -45.39 26.32 -5.87
N ALA A 633 -46.07 25.62 -4.95
CA ALA A 633 -46.54 26.21 -3.70
C ALA A 633 -45.40 26.80 -2.86
N SER A 634 -44.25 26.11 -2.81
CA SER A 634 -43.05 26.60 -2.13
C SER A 634 -42.48 27.85 -2.80
N THR A 635 -42.44 27.89 -4.14
CA THR A 635 -42.04 29.08 -4.91
C THR A 635 -42.96 30.27 -4.64
N LEU A 636 -44.29 30.06 -4.64
CA LEU A 636 -45.25 31.12 -4.32
C LEU A 636 -45.08 31.62 -2.88
N ARG A 637 -44.84 30.70 -1.92
CA ARG A 637 -44.54 31.06 -0.53
C ARG A 637 -43.27 31.89 -0.41
N TYR A 638 -42.24 31.59 -1.21
CA TYR A 638 -41.02 32.39 -1.28
C TYR A 638 -41.30 33.82 -1.80
N ILE A 639 -42.10 33.94 -2.87
CA ILE A 639 -42.53 35.26 -3.39
C ILE A 639 -43.26 36.04 -2.30
N GLN A 640 -44.18 35.40 -1.56
CA GLN A 640 -44.91 36.06 -0.47
C GLN A 640 -43.97 36.47 0.68
N PHE A 641 -43.04 35.59 1.07
CA PHE A 641 -42.04 35.88 2.08
C PHE A 641 -41.18 37.10 1.69
N GLN A 642 -40.78 37.23 0.43
CA GLN A 642 -40.00 38.39 -0.04
C GLN A 642 -40.80 39.70 0.01
N LYS A 643 -42.13 39.66 -0.19
CA LYS A 643 -43.01 40.82 0.01
C LYS A 643 -43.08 41.22 1.49
N ASP A 644 -43.35 40.23 2.35
CA ASP A 644 -43.55 40.45 3.79
C ASP A 644 -42.28 40.95 4.48
N LYS A 645 -41.09 40.64 3.92
CA LYS A 645 -39.78 41.07 4.44
C LYS A 645 -39.57 42.59 4.43
N GLY A 646 -40.29 43.33 3.58
CA GLY A 646 -40.17 44.78 3.44
C GLY A 646 -38.82 45.27 2.90
N GLY A 647 -38.68 46.60 2.74
CA GLY A 647 -37.48 47.25 2.17
C GLY A 647 -37.42 47.21 0.63
N ALA A 648 -36.27 47.59 0.06
CA ALA A 648 -36.08 47.72 -1.39
C ALA A 648 -36.30 46.42 -2.20
N VAL A 649 -36.18 45.26 -1.56
CA VAL A 649 -36.51 43.96 -2.19
C VAL A 649 -38.02 43.72 -2.13
N GLY A 650 -38.67 43.93 -0.98
CA GLY A 650 -40.13 43.82 -0.86
C GLY A 650 -40.88 44.73 -1.84
N GLU A 651 -40.42 45.98 -2.01
CA GLU A 651 -40.98 46.94 -2.97
C GLU A 651 -40.90 46.45 -4.44
N LYS A 652 -39.85 45.70 -4.80
CA LYS A 652 -39.73 45.10 -6.14
C LYS A 652 -40.72 43.95 -6.35
N TYR A 653 -41.04 43.22 -5.28
CA TYR A 653 -41.91 42.04 -5.33
C TYR A 653 -43.40 42.37 -5.19
N GLU A 654 -43.76 43.50 -4.57
CA GLU A 654 -45.14 43.98 -4.40
C GLU A 654 -46.02 43.88 -5.67
N PRO A 655 -45.54 44.29 -6.87
CA PRO A 655 -46.38 44.28 -8.07
C PRO A 655 -46.67 42.87 -8.63
N ILE A 656 -45.98 41.81 -8.18
CA ILE A 656 -46.20 40.43 -8.62
C ILE A 656 -47.46 39.87 -7.94
N ARG A 657 -48.54 39.61 -8.68
CA ARG A 657 -49.81 39.14 -8.12
C ARG A 657 -49.97 37.64 -8.31
N HIS A 658 -50.04 36.86 -7.23
CA HIS A 658 -50.42 35.46 -7.32
C HIS A 658 -51.67 35.21 -6.47
N GLN A 659 -52.62 34.45 -6.99
CA GLN A 659 -53.75 33.99 -6.21
C GLN A 659 -53.24 32.95 -5.22
N VAL A 660 -53.45 33.18 -3.92
CA VAL A 660 -53.22 32.15 -2.90
C VAL A 660 -54.29 31.09 -3.13
N ILE A 661 -53.93 30.01 -3.82
CA ILE A 661 -54.77 28.82 -3.90
C ILE A 661 -54.67 28.13 -2.55
N ILE A 662 -55.50 28.54 -1.60
CA ILE A 662 -55.77 27.76 -0.40
C ILE A 662 -56.62 26.58 -0.86
N LYS A 663 -56.03 25.39 -0.95
CA LYS A 663 -56.78 24.13 -0.98
C LYS A 663 -56.51 23.38 0.30
#